data_AF-A0A4Q1JX20-F1
#
_entry.id   AF-A0A4Q1JX20-F1
#
_cell.length_a   1.000
_cell.length_b   1.000
_cell.length_c   1.000
_cell.angle_alpha   90.00
_cell.angle_beta   90.00
_cell.angle_gamma   90.00
#
_symmetry.space_group_name_H-M   'P 1'
#
loop_
_entity.id
_entity.type
_entity.pdbx_description
1 polymer ?
#
loop_
_entity_poly.entity_id
_entity_poly.type
_entity_poly.pdbx_seq_one_letter_code
_entity_poly.pdbx_strand_id
1 'polypeptide(L)'
;MHALILVASICVMAWMVLRFPKFGVGKAALLSLLLMLLTAWWFIDRLSGDGLNAATLYHLTAGMEGAGVSDFHKDIALCVVLLVASLSPFALLRVRRFNRQSRRRGMGLFVTALLVAVAASPLLRDGKRLYRQMKPADAMAVAGEYRVPEAPLTRKPNVVWIYGESLERTYMDETAFPGLMPNLHRLAAQGLDFRDIMSTDGAGWTIAGMVASQCGVPLTAAQGDENSFGRMGSFLPQAHCLGDYLHKQGYRNVYLGGADGAFAGKGDFLRSHGYDEISDLAQFRKNKKIGASHFSAWGVHDDVLLEQAWTQFQALSKADQPFMLTALTMDTHHPAGHLPAACKNQHYQGTGARVGMLDAIACSDRLISRFVERIRDSAWADNTIVVVASDHLAMPNELTDTLSQMRRENLLLVLGKDIAPRQLRVAAGSTLDSGATLLHVIDPSQRTLGFGRSLLTPRAEPSASAAARKDDGATYARYLAYSRNLWTGEETRTLRVQGDKVMVGVQEVRPPVLLDYDKHWRLSGITLEDVPRRFQAASPKNTLAYIDRCTAFDDESPDTGWCAMLVNHEQKARLYRAEDLAAGVRVDNPLQRWEGMRQQLRQPVMLGDAIRGTRPGHYEVKLSAIQQPLQPFWIEAITAQGELLGQYRVFPDREGRIRMPLGLDVEVEDMQIRAWLSVADDLLLDDIALVRAPRLRGAGS
;
A
#
# COMPACT_ATOMS: atom_id res chain seq x y z
N MET A 1 27.93 -11.16 -17.58
CA MET A 1 28.31 -10.15 -18.60
C MET A 1 27.90 -8.72 -18.20
N HIS A 2 26.61 -8.43 -17.97
CA HIS A 2 26.12 -7.09 -17.61
C HIS A 2 26.80 -6.46 -16.37
N ALA A 3 26.98 -7.22 -15.28
CA ALA A 3 27.65 -6.73 -14.07
C ALA A 3 29.12 -6.31 -14.33
N LEU A 4 29.87 -7.09 -15.13
CA LEU A 4 31.24 -6.76 -15.49
C LEU A 4 31.31 -5.48 -16.34
N ILE A 5 30.36 -5.30 -17.26
CA ILE A 5 30.25 -4.09 -18.09
C ILE A 5 29.94 -2.86 -17.22
N LEU A 6 29.04 -3.01 -16.25
CA LEU A 6 28.69 -1.94 -15.30
C LEU A 6 29.91 -1.52 -14.47
N VAL A 7 30.62 -2.48 -13.87
CA VAL A 7 31.84 -2.22 -13.08
C VAL A 7 32.92 -1.57 -13.93
N ALA A 8 33.19 -2.08 -15.13
CA ALA A 8 34.17 -1.50 -16.05
C ALA A 8 33.82 -0.05 -16.42
N SER A 9 32.54 0.24 -16.67
CA SER A 9 32.05 1.58 -17.00
C SER A 9 32.21 2.55 -15.83
N ILE A 10 31.93 2.10 -14.60
CA ILE A 10 32.15 2.88 -13.37
C ILE A 10 33.65 3.19 -13.19
N CYS A 11 34.53 2.20 -13.39
CA CYS A 11 35.97 2.40 -13.32
C CYS A 11 36.47 3.40 -14.36
N VAL A 12 35.96 3.34 -15.59
CA VAL A 12 36.26 4.33 -16.64
C VAL A 12 35.81 5.72 -16.20
N MET A 13 34.57 5.88 -15.71
CA MET A 13 34.07 7.18 -15.23
C MET A 13 34.92 7.73 -14.08
N ALA A 14 35.29 6.91 -13.09
CA ALA A 14 36.15 7.30 -11.98
C ALA A 14 37.55 7.73 -12.45
N TRP A 15 38.16 6.96 -13.36
CA TRP A 15 39.42 7.33 -13.99
C TRP A 15 39.32 8.67 -14.74
N MET A 16 38.19 8.93 -15.39
CA MET A 16 37.97 10.19 -16.10
C MET A 16 37.76 11.38 -15.17
N VAL A 17 37.18 11.19 -13.98
CA VAL A 17 37.13 12.22 -12.92
C VAL A 17 38.54 12.55 -12.44
N LEU A 18 39.37 11.53 -12.18
CA LEU A 18 40.76 11.68 -11.74
C LEU A 18 41.68 12.34 -12.77
N ARG A 19 41.57 11.93 -14.05
CA ARG A 19 42.57 12.25 -15.07
C ARG A 19 42.33 13.58 -15.78
N PHE A 20 41.08 14.04 -15.85
CA PHE A 20 40.68 15.20 -16.65
C PHE A 20 39.84 16.17 -15.81
N PRO A 21 40.42 17.22 -15.18
CA PRO A 21 39.69 18.08 -14.25
C PRO A 21 38.66 19.01 -14.90
N LYS A 22 38.69 19.17 -16.24
CA LYS A 22 37.69 19.97 -16.95
C LYS A 22 36.30 19.36 -16.74
N PHE A 23 35.35 20.16 -16.24
CA PHE A 23 34.02 19.71 -15.79
C PHE A 23 34.07 18.63 -14.70
N GLY A 24 35.15 18.58 -13.90
CA GLY A 24 35.35 17.56 -12.86
C GLY A 24 34.19 17.46 -11.88
N VAL A 25 33.68 18.61 -11.40
CA VAL A 25 32.52 18.68 -10.49
C VAL A 25 31.28 18.05 -11.11
N GLY A 26 30.94 18.39 -12.35
CA GLY A 26 29.77 17.82 -13.04
C GLY A 26 29.89 16.31 -13.27
N LYS A 27 31.08 15.82 -13.65
CA LYS A 27 31.34 14.38 -13.79
C LYS A 27 31.27 13.64 -12.46
N ALA A 28 31.85 14.22 -11.40
CA ALA A 28 31.76 13.67 -10.05
C ALA A 28 30.31 13.61 -9.57
N ALA A 29 29.53 14.66 -9.80
CA ALA A 29 28.10 14.70 -9.47
C ALA A 29 27.29 13.64 -10.21
N LEU A 30 27.49 13.48 -11.54
CA LEU A 30 26.79 12.45 -12.33
C LEU A 30 27.18 11.02 -11.91
N LEU A 31 28.46 10.78 -11.63
CA LEU A 31 28.91 9.48 -11.14
C LEU A 31 28.36 9.19 -9.75
N SER A 32 28.39 10.17 -8.84
CA SER A 32 27.79 10.05 -7.51
C SER A 32 26.30 9.79 -7.56
N LEU A 33 25.57 10.49 -8.43
CA LEU A 33 24.14 10.25 -8.64
C LEU A 33 23.87 8.81 -9.12
N LEU A 34 24.64 8.32 -10.10
CA LEU A 34 24.52 6.93 -10.54
C LEU A 34 24.78 5.94 -9.39
N LEU A 35 25.83 6.15 -8.60
CA LEU A 35 26.15 5.28 -7.46
C LEU A 35 25.07 5.32 -6.38
N MET A 36 24.50 6.49 -6.10
CA MET A 36 23.37 6.64 -5.17
C MET A 36 22.13 5.90 -5.68
N LEU A 37 21.79 6.04 -6.96
CA LEU A 37 20.66 5.32 -7.57
C LEU A 37 20.86 3.81 -7.55
N LEU A 38 22.08 3.33 -7.85
CA LEU A 38 22.41 1.91 -7.76
C LEU A 38 22.37 1.39 -6.32
N THR A 39 22.76 2.21 -5.34
CA THR A 39 22.68 1.88 -3.91
C THR A 39 21.23 1.80 -3.45
N ALA A 40 20.39 2.78 -3.83
CA ALA A 40 18.96 2.78 -3.52
C ALA A 40 18.27 1.57 -4.16
N TRP A 41 18.57 1.28 -5.43
CA TRP A 41 18.06 0.09 -6.10
C TRP A 41 18.51 -1.20 -5.40
N TRP A 42 19.79 -1.33 -5.06
CA TRP A 42 20.32 -2.50 -4.34
C TRP A 42 19.62 -2.71 -3.01
N PHE A 43 19.36 -1.63 -2.26
CA PHE A 43 18.67 -1.73 -0.98
C PHE A 43 17.22 -2.18 -1.16
N ILE A 44 16.50 -1.64 -2.15
CA ILE A 44 15.12 -2.05 -2.45
C ILE A 44 15.07 -3.51 -2.93
N ASP A 45 16.02 -3.92 -3.77
CA ASP A 45 16.14 -5.30 -4.25
C ASP A 45 16.49 -6.26 -3.09
N ARG A 46 17.26 -5.81 -2.11
CA ARG A 46 17.55 -6.59 -0.89
C ARG A 46 16.32 -6.82 -0.01
N LEU A 47 15.40 -5.86 0.04
CA LEU A 47 14.16 -5.97 0.81
C LEU A 47 13.09 -6.78 0.06
N SER A 48 12.94 -6.56 -1.25
CA SER A 48 11.82 -7.09 -2.04
C SER A 48 12.17 -8.31 -2.90
N GLY A 49 13.43 -8.44 -3.33
CA GLY A 49 13.90 -9.49 -4.24
C GLY A 49 13.49 -9.32 -5.69
N ASP A 50 12.83 -8.22 -6.01
CA ASP A 50 12.30 -7.96 -7.33
C ASP A 50 12.53 -6.49 -7.73
N GLY A 51 13.60 -5.87 -7.23
CA GLY A 51 14.01 -4.50 -7.57
C GLY A 51 12.88 -3.45 -7.50
N LEU A 52 12.86 -2.54 -8.47
CA LEU A 52 11.83 -1.50 -8.58
C LEU A 52 10.64 -2.02 -9.40
N ASN A 53 9.48 -2.21 -8.76
CA ASN A 53 8.27 -2.71 -9.39
C ASN A 53 6.99 -2.07 -8.78
N ALA A 54 5.82 -2.57 -9.20
CA ALA A 54 4.54 -2.14 -8.65
C ALA A 54 4.42 -2.35 -7.12
N ALA A 55 5.09 -3.35 -6.54
CA ALA A 55 5.14 -3.56 -5.09
C ALA A 55 5.91 -2.44 -4.40
N THR A 56 7.05 -2.02 -4.96
CA THR A 56 7.80 -0.87 -4.42
C THR A 56 6.92 0.38 -4.39
N LEU A 57 6.20 0.66 -5.49
CA LEU A 57 5.29 1.79 -5.56
C LEU A 57 4.14 1.64 -4.54
N TYR A 58 3.59 0.44 -4.39
CA TYR A 58 2.56 0.15 -3.39
C TYR A 58 3.05 0.35 -1.95
N HIS A 59 4.27 -0.04 -1.59
CA HIS A 59 4.76 0.13 -0.22
C HIS A 59 5.21 1.57 0.09
N LEU A 60 5.67 2.33 -0.92
CA LEU A 60 5.90 3.77 -0.78
C LEU A 60 4.60 4.53 -0.46
N THR A 61 3.47 4.02 -0.93
CA THR A 61 2.16 4.67 -0.83
C THR A 61 1.36 4.19 0.38
N ALA A 62 1.36 2.87 0.66
CA ALA A 62 0.59 2.23 1.73
C ALA A 62 1.20 2.42 3.12
N GLY A 63 2.45 2.89 3.19
CA GLY A 63 3.20 3.04 4.43
C GLY A 63 3.81 1.73 4.92
N MET A 64 4.69 1.86 5.91
CA MET A 64 5.44 0.77 6.54
C MET A 64 5.11 0.61 8.03
N GLU A 65 3.97 1.16 8.46
CA GLU A 65 3.50 1.02 9.85
C GLU A 65 3.27 -0.46 10.19
N GLY A 66 3.74 -0.88 11.37
CA GLY A 66 3.68 -2.28 11.79
C GLY A 66 4.76 -3.19 11.20
N ALA A 67 5.68 -2.68 10.36
CA ALA A 67 6.77 -3.47 9.80
C ALA A 67 7.87 -3.79 10.83
N GLY A 68 8.43 -5.00 10.77
CA GLY A 68 9.56 -5.45 11.60
C GLY A 68 10.91 -4.86 11.19
N VAL A 69 11.05 -3.54 11.15
CA VAL A 69 12.24 -2.81 10.62
C VAL A 69 13.56 -3.22 11.30
N SER A 70 13.50 -3.64 12.57
CA SER A 70 14.68 -4.06 13.34
C SER A 70 15.45 -5.22 12.71
N ASP A 71 14.77 -6.07 11.94
CA ASP A 71 15.38 -7.25 11.34
C ASP A 71 16.32 -6.90 10.18
N PHE A 72 16.19 -5.69 9.62
CA PHE A 72 16.98 -5.19 8.49
C PHE A 72 18.10 -4.23 8.91
N HIS A 73 18.43 -4.15 10.19
CA HIS A 73 19.43 -3.19 10.70
C HIS A 73 20.80 -3.29 9.99
N LYS A 74 21.21 -4.50 9.57
CA LYS A 74 22.46 -4.71 8.83
C LYS A 74 22.39 -4.12 7.42
N ASP A 75 21.31 -4.38 6.69
CA ASP A 75 21.10 -3.86 5.34
C ASP A 75 20.94 -2.33 5.36
N ILE A 76 20.24 -1.80 6.36
CA ILE A 76 20.11 -0.36 6.59
C ILE A 76 21.49 0.28 6.84
N ALA A 77 22.28 -0.29 7.76
CA ALA A 77 23.62 0.21 8.05
C ALA A 77 24.54 0.18 6.81
N LEU A 78 24.49 -0.92 6.05
CA LEU A 78 25.26 -1.04 4.81
C LEU A 78 24.79 -0.05 3.74
N CYS A 79 23.48 0.16 3.60
CA CYS A 79 22.91 1.17 2.70
C CYS A 79 23.44 2.57 3.02
N VAL A 80 23.44 2.96 4.31
CA VAL A 80 24.00 4.25 4.76
C VAL A 80 25.48 4.37 4.41
N VAL A 81 26.28 3.33 4.66
CA VAL A 81 27.71 3.32 4.30
C VAL A 81 27.91 3.47 2.79
N LEU A 82 27.14 2.73 1.98
CA LEU A 82 27.21 2.79 0.51
C LEU A 82 26.75 4.15 -0.04
N LEU A 83 25.75 4.79 0.57
CA LEU A 83 25.31 6.14 0.22
C LEU A 83 26.40 7.18 0.49
N VAL A 84 27.09 7.08 1.63
CA VAL A 84 28.24 7.95 1.91
C VAL A 84 29.39 7.66 0.94
N ALA A 85 29.69 6.37 0.68
CA ALA A 85 30.73 5.97 -0.26
C ALA A 85 30.43 6.42 -1.71
N SER A 86 29.16 6.59 -2.07
CA SER A 86 28.72 7.12 -3.37
C SER A 86 29.19 8.56 -3.61
N LEU A 87 29.60 9.30 -2.57
CA LEU A 87 30.19 10.65 -2.66
C LEU A 87 31.71 10.64 -2.89
N SER A 88 32.36 9.46 -2.89
CA SER A 88 33.80 9.32 -3.16
C SER A 88 34.29 9.95 -4.48
N PRO A 89 33.50 10.08 -5.57
CA PRO A 89 33.91 10.82 -6.76
C PRO A 89 34.35 12.26 -6.50
N PHE A 90 33.80 12.94 -5.49
CA PHE A 90 34.24 14.29 -5.11
C PHE A 90 35.63 14.29 -4.45
N ALA A 91 36.00 13.23 -3.72
CA ALA A 91 37.33 13.08 -3.15
C ALA A 91 38.39 12.91 -4.27
N LEU A 92 38.03 12.25 -5.38
CA LEU A 92 38.91 12.08 -6.54
C LEU A 92 39.35 13.43 -7.14
N LEU A 93 38.51 14.48 -7.04
CA LEU A 93 38.86 15.82 -7.51
C LEU A 93 40.03 16.46 -6.74
N ARG A 94 40.29 16.01 -5.50
CA ARG A 94 41.40 16.51 -4.68
C ARG A 94 42.73 15.86 -5.01
N VAL A 95 42.75 14.76 -5.77
CA VAL A 95 43.96 14.01 -6.11
C VAL A 95 44.73 14.70 -7.25
N ARG A 96 45.67 15.59 -6.90
CA ARG A 96 46.42 16.41 -7.88
C ARG A 96 47.50 15.65 -8.66
N ARG A 97 47.94 14.48 -8.20
CA ARG A 97 49.09 13.71 -8.73
C ARG A 97 48.91 13.21 -10.17
N PHE A 98 47.67 13.09 -10.66
CA PHE A 98 47.36 12.53 -11.98
C PHE A 98 46.86 13.56 -13.00
N ASN A 99 47.04 14.85 -12.73
CA ASN A 99 46.54 15.91 -13.60
C ASN A 99 47.50 16.13 -14.80
N ARG A 100 47.12 15.78 -16.04
CA ARG A 100 47.82 16.25 -17.26
C ARG A 100 46.89 17.21 -18.01
N GLN A 101 47.48 18.29 -18.54
CA GLN A 101 46.84 19.30 -19.39
C GLN A 101 46.43 18.76 -20.78
N SER A 102 45.69 17.64 -20.87
CA SER A 102 45.12 17.20 -22.14
C SER A 102 43.77 17.90 -22.37
N ARG A 103 43.74 18.75 -23.41
CA ARG A 103 42.77 19.85 -23.48
C ARG A 103 41.43 19.53 -24.17
N ARG A 104 41.20 18.37 -24.81
CA ARG A 104 40.03 18.23 -25.71
C ARG A 104 39.24 16.91 -25.84
N ARG A 105 39.54 15.79 -25.16
CA ARG A 105 38.86 14.49 -25.49
C ARG A 105 38.28 13.69 -24.31
N GLY A 106 37.82 14.37 -23.25
CA GLY A 106 37.35 13.70 -22.02
C GLY A 106 35.83 13.69 -21.77
N MET A 107 34.99 14.48 -22.45
CA MET A 107 33.55 14.47 -22.11
C MET A 107 32.79 13.34 -22.84
N GLY A 108 33.08 13.14 -24.13
CA GLY A 108 32.40 12.12 -24.94
C GLY A 108 32.53 10.71 -24.35
N LEU A 109 33.75 10.29 -24.00
CA LEU A 109 33.99 8.98 -23.38
C LEU A 109 33.30 8.82 -22.01
N PHE A 110 33.16 9.90 -21.23
CA PHE A 110 32.47 9.85 -19.93
C PHE A 110 30.98 9.65 -20.14
N VAL A 111 30.38 10.41 -21.06
CA VAL A 111 28.96 10.27 -21.43
C VAL A 111 28.70 8.87 -22.01
N THR A 112 29.57 8.36 -22.89
CA THR A 112 29.46 7.00 -23.41
C THR A 112 29.54 5.96 -22.29
N ALA A 113 30.51 6.07 -21.38
CA ALA A 113 30.62 5.17 -20.23
C ALA A 113 29.40 5.25 -19.30
N LEU A 114 28.85 6.44 -19.07
CA LEU A 114 27.62 6.64 -18.30
C LEU A 114 26.42 5.95 -18.96
N LEU A 115 26.23 6.14 -20.27
CA LEU A 115 25.15 5.50 -21.02
C LEU A 115 25.28 3.98 -21.02
N VAL A 116 26.50 3.45 -21.18
CA VAL A 116 26.77 2.01 -21.11
C VAL A 116 26.52 1.47 -19.70
N ALA A 117 26.91 2.20 -18.65
CA ALA A 117 26.60 1.84 -17.27
C ALA A 117 25.09 1.80 -17.04
N VAL A 118 24.34 2.84 -17.43
CA VAL A 118 22.88 2.86 -17.31
C VAL A 118 22.25 1.71 -18.08
N ALA A 119 22.70 1.45 -19.32
CA ALA A 119 22.19 0.36 -20.15
C ALA A 119 22.49 -1.04 -19.58
N ALA A 120 23.64 -1.21 -18.94
CA ALA A 120 24.02 -2.46 -18.28
C ALA A 120 23.46 -2.61 -16.86
N SER A 121 22.90 -1.52 -16.29
CA SER A 121 22.38 -1.50 -14.93
C SER A 121 20.97 -2.10 -14.80
N PRO A 122 20.61 -2.60 -13.61
CA PRO A 122 19.24 -3.00 -13.30
C PRO A 122 18.23 -1.85 -13.39
N LEU A 123 18.66 -0.61 -13.13
CA LEU A 123 17.81 0.58 -13.17
C LEU A 123 17.05 0.74 -14.49
N LEU A 124 17.71 0.48 -15.63
CA LEU A 124 17.05 0.56 -16.93
C LEU A 124 16.04 -0.58 -17.13
N ARG A 125 16.35 -1.78 -16.66
CA ARG A 125 15.47 -2.94 -16.77
C ARG A 125 14.19 -2.71 -15.98
N ASP A 126 14.33 -2.29 -14.73
CA ASP A 126 13.22 -2.07 -13.84
C ASP A 126 12.43 -0.82 -14.24
N GLY A 127 13.11 0.22 -14.70
CA GLY A 127 12.44 1.39 -15.30
C GLY A 127 11.60 1.02 -16.53
N LYS A 128 12.08 0.10 -17.39
CA LYS A 128 11.28 -0.43 -18.51
C LYS A 128 10.11 -1.29 -18.03
N ARG A 129 10.27 -2.06 -16.96
CA ARG A 129 9.19 -2.87 -16.37
C ARG A 129 8.11 -1.96 -15.77
N LEU A 130 8.49 -1.00 -14.93
CA LEU A 130 7.59 0.01 -14.38
C LEU A 130 6.86 0.79 -15.48
N TYR A 131 7.58 1.24 -16.51
CA TYR A 131 6.94 1.90 -17.65
C TYR A 131 5.88 1.01 -18.31
N ARG A 132 6.16 -0.29 -18.51
CA ARG A 132 5.18 -1.23 -19.08
C ARG A 132 3.98 -1.44 -18.16
N GLN A 133 4.20 -1.57 -16.85
CA GLN A 133 3.15 -1.77 -15.85
C GLN A 133 2.26 -0.52 -15.69
N MET A 134 2.84 0.68 -15.76
CA MET A 134 2.15 1.95 -15.53
C MET A 134 1.62 2.61 -16.82
N LYS A 135 2.09 2.22 -18.00
CA LYS A 135 1.62 2.77 -19.27
C LYS A 135 0.09 2.57 -19.37
N PRO A 136 -0.66 3.59 -19.82
CA PRO A 136 -2.08 3.44 -20.07
C PRO A 136 -2.37 2.24 -20.96
N ALA A 137 -3.21 1.34 -20.47
CA ALA A 137 -3.71 0.19 -21.20
C ALA A 137 -5.23 0.24 -21.22
N ASP A 138 -5.83 -0.33 -22.27
CA ASP A 138 -7.28 -0.43 -22.38
C ASP A 138 -7.81 -1.50 -21.43
N ALA A 139 -8.31 -1.06 -20.27
CA ALA A 139 -8.93 -1.92 -19.26
C ALA A 139 -10.24 -2.56 -19.77
N MET A 140 -10.95 -1.88 -20.68
CA MET A 140 -12.25 -2.36 -21.20
C MET A 140 -12.09 -3.59 -22.08
N ALA A 141 -10.92 -3.76 -22.71
CA ALA A 141 -10.59 -4.94 -23.48
C ALA A 141 -10.62 -6.25 -22.67
N VAL A 142 -10.50 -6.19 -21.34
CA VAL A 142 -10.57 -7.36 -20.44
C VAL A 142 -11.77 -7.32 -19.49
N ALA A 143 -12.59 -6.26 -19.51
CA ALA A 143 -13.72 -6.10 -18.58
C ALA A 143 -14.71 -7.29 -18.65
N GLY A 144 -14.98 -7.82 -19.85
CA GLY A 144 -15.85 -9.00 -20.02
C GLY A 144 -15.29 -10.30 -19.44
N GLU A 145 -14.00 -10.34 -19.07
CA GLU A 145 -13.37 -11.46 -18.38
C GLU A 145 -13.51 -11.37 -16.85
N TYR A 146 -13.90 -10.22 -16.30
CA TYR A 146 -14.15 -10.08 -14.86
C TYR A 146 -15.51 -10.69 -14.52
N ARG A 147 -15.53 -11.72 -13.66
CA ARG A 147 -16.75 -12.46 -13.31
C ARG A 147 -17.01 -12.43 -11.81
N VAL A 148 -18.18 -11.93 -11.43
CA VAL A 148 -18.65 -11.92 -10.05
C VAL A 148 -19.59 -13.13 -9.86
N PRO A 149 -19.31 -14.03 -8.91
CA PRO A 149 -20.23 -15.11 -8.58
C PRO A 149 -21.47 -14.55 -7.86
N GLU A 150 -22.66 -14.86 -8.36
CA GLU A 150 -23.94 -14.38 -7.79
C GLU A 150 -24.88 -15.51 -7.39
N ALA A 151 -24.81 -16.65 -8.08
CA ALA A 151 -25.72 -17.77 -7.83
C ALA A 151 -25.50 -18.35 -6.42
N PRO A 152 -26.57 -18.79 -5.74
CA PRO A 152 -26.46 -19.36 -4.41
C PRO A 152 -25.70 -20.69 -4.43
N LEU A 153 -24.93 -20.96 -3.36
CA LEU A 153 -24.24 -22.24 -3.21
C LEU A 153 -25.21 -23.37 -2.91
N THR A 154 -25.06 -24.50 -3.62
CA THR A 154 -25.87 -25.72 -3.39
C THR A 154 -25.47 -26.47 -2.12
N ARG A 155 -24.21 -26.36 -1.71
CA ARG A 155 -23.68 -26.87 -0.43
C ARG A 155 -22.86 -25.80 0.28
N LYS A 156 -22.86 -25.85 1.61
CA LYS A 156 -22.17 -24.86 2.45
C LYS A 156 -21.23 -25.53 3.48
N PRO A 157 -20.14 -26.19 3.04
CA PRO A 157 -19.15 -26.74 3.95
C PRO A 157 -18.41 -25.63 4.68
N ASN A 158 -17.87 -25.94 5.84
CA ASN A 158 -16.90 -25.07 6.51
C ASN A 158 -15.63 -24.99 5.67
N VAL A 159 -14.98 -23.83 5.67
CA VAL A 159 -13.72 -23.60 4.98
C VAL A 159 -12.68 -23.18 6.02
N VAL A 160 -11.53 -23.86 6.02
CA VAL A 160 -10.34 -23.41 6.75
C VAL A 160 -9.27 -23.09 5.73
N TRP A 161 -8.91 -21.82 5.59
CA TRP A 161 -7.89 -21.33 4.67
C TRP A 161 -6.63 -20.95 5.42
N ILE A 162 -5.53 -21.65 5.18
CA ILE A 162 -4.24 -21.44 5.82
C ILE A 162 -3.29 -20.86 4.79
N TYR A 163 -2.92 -19.60 4.96
CA TYR A 163 -1.81 -18.98 4.25
C TYR A 163 -0.51 -19.28 5.00
N GLY A 164 0.40 -19.99 4.33
CA GLY A 164 1.78 -20.11 4.76
C GLY A 164 2.60 -18.94 4.22
N GLU A 165 2.99 -18.02 5.10
CA GLU A 165 3.84 -16.85 4.80
C GLU A 165 5.10 -17.27 4.04
N SER A 166 5.27 -16.84 2.79
CA SER A 166 6.42 -17.20 1.96
C SER A 166 6.64 -18.73 1.83
N LEU A 167 5.67 -19.57 2.18
CA LEU A 167 5.83 -21.03 2.26
C LEU A 167 5.53 -21.65 0.90
N GLU A 168 6.59 -21.89 0.13
CA GLU A 168 6.49 -22.41 -1.22
C GLU A 168 6.27 -23.93 -1.27
N ARG A 169 5.65 -24.38 -2.36
CA ARG A 169 5.64 -25.79 -2.71
C ARG A 169 7.04 -26.28 -3.14
N THR A 170 7.88 -25.37 -3.63
CA THR A 170 9.29 -25.62 -4.01
C THR A 170 10.09 -26.32 -2.91
N TYR A 171 9.81 -26.01 -1.64
CA TYR A 171 10.51 -26.57 -0.48
C TYR A 171 10.22 -28.06 -0.24
N MET A 172 9.25 -28.66 -0.95
CA MET A 172 9.02 -30.12 -0.97
C MET A 172 9.94 -30.88 -1.93
N ASP A 173 10.86 -30.20 -2.63
CA ASP A 173 11.84 -30.86 -3.49
C ASP A 173 12.86 -31.62 -2.63
N GLU A 174 12.74 -32.94 -2.58
CA GLU A 174 13.62 -33.82 -1.80
C GLU A 174 15.08 -33.85 -2.28
N THR A 175 15.37 -33.35 -3.50
CA THR A 175 16.75 -33.25 -4.00
C THR A 175 17.44 -32.01 -3.45
N ALA A 176 16.74 -30.88 -3.44
CA ALA A 176 17.27 -29.62 -2.91
C ALA A 176 17.14 -29.49 -1.39
N PHE A 177 16.06 -30.03 -0.82
CA PHE A 177 15.65 -29.87 0.57
C PHE A 177 15.20 -31.20 1.19
N PRO A 178 16.09 -32.22 1.26
CA PRO A 178 15.73 -33.57 1.72
C PRO A 178 15.08 -33.54 3.11
N GLY A 179 13.83 -33.99 3.21
CA GLY A 179 13.06 -34.04 4.45
C GLY A 179 12.76 -32.69 5.11
N LEU A 180 12.72 -31.59 4.35
CA LEU A 180 12.41 -30.26 4.91
C LEU A 180 10.93 -30.09 5.28
N MET A 181 10.03 -30.52 4.39
CA MET A 181 8.56 -30.42 4.59
C MET A 181 7.86 -31.79 4.49
N PRO A 182 8.25 -32.79 5.30
CA PRO A 182 7.76 -34.16 5.16
C PRO A 182 6.25 -34.28 5.43
N ASN A 183 5.68 -33.43 6.30
CA ASN A 183 4.29 -33.55 6.71
C ASN A 183 3.34 -33.00 5.64
N LEU A 184 3.61 -31.81 5.11
CA LEU A 184 2.84 -31.22 4.02
C LEU A 184 3.07 -31.99 2.71
N HIS A 185 4.28 -32.54 2.47
CA HIS A 185 4.51 -33.42 1.34
C HIS A 185 3.62 -34.68 1.41
N ARG A 186 3.46 -35.28 2.59
CA ARG A 186 2.52 -36.39 2.81
C ARG A 186 1.07 -35.96 2.60
N LEU A 187 0.66 -34.81 3.14
CA LEU A 187 -0.70 -34.28 2.96
C LEU A 187 -1.01 -33.98 1.48
N ALA A 188 -0.03 -33.49 0.72
CA ALA A 188 -0.17 -33.25 -0.72
C ALA A 188 -0.45 -34.55 -1.52
N ALA A 189 0.03 -35.70 -1.05
CA ALA A 189 -0.30 -36.99 -1.64
C ALA A 189 -1.71 -37.52 -1.28
N GLN A 190 -2.36 -36.91 -0.28
CA GLN A 190 -3.68 -37.28 0.23
C GLN A 190 -4.80 -36.31 -0.20
N GLY A 191 -4.46 -35.24 -0.92
CA GLY A 191 -5.38 -34.19 -1.32
C GLY A 191 -5.28 -33.82 -2.79
N LEU A 192 -5.96 -32.75 -3.13
CA LEU A 192 -5.89 -32.11 -4.43
C LEU A 192 -4.77 -31.07 -4.41
N ASP A 193 -3.62 -31.42 -4.99
CA ASP A 193 -2.39 -30.62 -5.00
C ASP A 193 -2.14 -30.06 -6.40
N PHE A 194 -1.94 -28.75 -6.51
CA PHE A 194 -1.71 -28.08 -7.78
C PHE A 194 -0.23 -27.74 -7.98
N ARG A 195 0.31 -28.06 -9.16
CA ARG A 195 1.69 -27.81 -9.59
C ARG A 195 1.74 -26.74 -10.67
N ASP A 196 2.86 -26.02 -10.73
CA ASP A 196 3.18 -24.93 -11.64
C ASP A 196 2.36 -23.65 -11.40
N ILE A 197 1.97 -23.40 -10.14
CA ILE A 197 1.30 -22.16 -9.70
C ILE A 197 2.32 -21.02 -9.57
N MET A 198 2.23 -20.03 -10.45
CA MET A 198 3.15 -18.90 -10.47
C MET A 198 2.70 -17.74 -9.58
N SER A 199 3.64 -16.86 -9.21
CA SER A 199 3.33 -15.50 -8.76
C SER A 199 3.33 -14.57 -9.97
N THR A 200 2.26 -13.79 -10.11
CA THR A 200 2.13 -12.77 -11.14
C THR A 200 2.51 -11.40 -10.59
N ASP A 201 2.78 -10.44 -11.49
CA ASP A 201 2.87 -9.03 -11.11
C ASP A 201 1.61 -8.63 -10.32
N GLY A 202 1.81 -7.99 -9.17
CA GLY A 202 0.72 -7.64 -8.25
C GLY A 202 0.21 -8.80 -7.38
N ALA A 203 1.00 -9.87 -7.20
CA ALA A 203 0.71 -10.99 -6.30
C ALA A 203 1.96 -11.48 -5.53
N GLY A 204 2.98 -10.63 -5.38
CA GLY A 204 4.33 -10.99 -4.91
C GLY A 204 4.65 -10.66 -3.45
N TRP A 205 3.66 -10.24 -2.67
CA TRP A 205 3.79 -9.96 -1.23
C TRP A 205 2.45 -10.27 -0.54
N THR A 206 2.44 -10.43 0.78
CA THR A 206 1.33 -11.04 1.53
C THR A 206 -0.06 -10.50 1.17
N ILE A 207 -0.28 -9.18 1.27
CA ILE A 207 -1.60 -8.61 0.94
C ILE A 207 -1.94 -8.74 -0.55
N ALA A 208 -0.96 -8.63 -1.45
CA ALA A 208 -1.18 -8.87 -2.87
C ALA A 208 -1.52 -10.32 -3.18
N GLY A 209 -0.87 -11.27 -2.50
CA GLY A 209 -1.18 -12.69 -2.58
C GLY A 209 -2.58 -13.02 -2.07
N MET A 210 -2.98 -12.40 -0.97
CA MET A 210 -4.35 -12.48 -0.44
C MET A 210 -5.36 -11.88 -1.41
N VAL A 211 -5.15 -10.67 -1.93
CA VAL A 211 -6.05 -10.05 -2.92
C VAL A 211 -6.14 -10.90 -4.19
N ALA A 212 -5.01 -11.41 -4.69
CA ALA A 212 -4.98 -12.28 -5.85
C ALA A 212 -5.82 -13.54 -5.62
N SER A 213 -5.57 -14.25 -4.53
CA SER A 213 -6.27 -15.50 -4.23
C SER A 213 -7.72 -15.35 -3.80
N GLN A 214 -8.05 -14.29 -3.06
CA GLN A 214 -9.40 -14.04 -2.55
C GLN A 214 -10.27 -13.29 -3.56
N CYS A 215 -9.72 -12.48 -4.46
CA CYS A 215 -10.52 -11.64 -5.37
C CYS A 215 -10.30 -11.95 -6.85
N GLY A 216 -9.29 -12.77 -7.17
CA GLY A 216 -8.93 -13.09 -8.55
C GLY A 216 -8.44 -11.87 -9.34
N VAL A 217 -7.83 -10.88 -8.69
CA VAL A 217 -7.27 -9.68 -9.35
C VAL A 217 -5.87 -9.36 -8.84
N PRO A 218 -4.96 -8.86 -9.68
CA PRO A 218 -3.67 -8.37 -9.19
C PRO A 218 -3.82 -7.07 -8.41
N LEU A 219 -3.04 -6.94 -7.33
CA LEU A 219 -2.95 -5.72 -6.54
C LEU A 219 -1.95 -4.74 -7.18
N THR A 220 -2.39 -3.50 -7.37
CA THR A 220 -1.56 -2.40 -7.83
C THR A 220 -2.08 -1.09 -7.24
N ALA A 221 -1.19 -0.12 -7.02
CA ALA A 221 -1.57 1.19 -6.50
C ALA A 221 -2.60 1.89 -7.43
N ALA A 222 -3.50 2.69 -6.84
CA ALA A 222 -4.48 3.46 -7.59
C ALA A 222 -3.78 4.45 -8.56
N GLN A 223 -4.47 4.84 -9.64
CA GLN A 223 -3.87 5.76 -10.62
C GLN A 223 -3.63 7.14 -10.00
N GLY A 224 -2.37 7.55 -10.06
CA GLY A 224 -1.84 8.83 -9.59
C GLY A 224 -2.08 9.11 -8.11
N ASP A 225 -2.18 8.04 -7.32
CA ASP A 225 -2.22 8.09 -5.86
C ASP A 225 -0.88 7.59 -5.28
N GLU A 226 0.18 8.35 -5.51
CA GLU A 226 1.53 7.95 -5.10
C GLU A 226 1.79 8.13 -3.58
N ASN A 227 0.83 8.62 -2.78
CA ASN A 227 1.02 8.91 -1.34
C ASN A 227 -0.24 8.72 -0.42
N SER A 228 -1.41 8.28 -0.90
CA SER A 228 -2.68 8.55 -0.17
C SER A 228 -3.51 7.37 0.34
N PHE A 229 -2.98 6.15 0.38
CA PHE A 229 -3.70 5.01 0.96
C PHE A 229 -4.24 5.28 2.37
N GLY A 230 -3.53 6.06 3.19
CA GLY A 230 -3.98 6.44 4.54
C GLY A 230 -5.21 7.34 4.61
N ARG A 231 -5.77 7.81 3.49
CA ARG A 231 -6.96 8.68 3.45
C ARG A 231 -8.07 8.20 2.51
N MET A 232 -7.88 7.08 1.82
CA MET A 232 -8.97 6.39 1.13
C MET A 232 -9.78 5.59 2.16
N GLY A 233 -11.07 5.88 2.28
CA GLY A 233 -11.96 5.23 3.26
C GLY A 233 -12.26 3.74 3.06
N SER A 234 -11.79 3.07 1.98
CA SER A 234 -12.10 1.66 1.69
C SER A 234 -11.04 1.01 0.81
N PHE A 235 -10.73 -0.26 1.05
CA PHE A 235 -9.76 -1.03 0.26
C PHE A 235 -10.46 -1.68 -0.94
N LEU A 236 -9.98 -1.43 -2.17
CA LEU A 236 -10.54 -1.96 -3.43
C LEU A 236 -12.08 -2.10 -3.44
N PRO A 237 -12.86 -1.02 -3.21
CA PRO A 237 -14.31 -1.10 -2.99
C PRO A 237 -15.13 -1.67 -4.16
N GLN A 238 -14.55 -1.80 -5.37
CA GLN A 238 -15.22 -2.45 -6.51
C GLN A 238 -14.72 -3.88 -6.79
N ALA A 239 -13.76 -4.39 -6.03
CA ALA A 239 -13.38 -5.79 -6.09
C ALA A 239 -14.43 -6.62 -5.35
N HIS A 240 -14.94 -7.67 -6.00
CA HIS A 240 -15.80 -8.66 -5.38
C HIS A 240 -14.99 -9.90 -5.04
N CYS A 241 -14.76 -10.10 -3.75
CA CYS A 241 -13.88 -11.13 -3.25
C CYS A 241 -14.66 -12.35 -2.71
N LEU A 242 -13.94 -13.43 -2.45
CA LEU A 242 -14.46 -14.68 -1.90
C LEU A 242 -15.12 -14.44 -0.54
N GLY A 243 -14.51 -13.60 0.31
CA GLY A 243 -15.10 -13.18 1.59
C GLY A 243 -16.47 -12.53 1.40
N ASP A 244 -16.59 -11.56 0.50
CA ASP A 244 -17.87 -10.90 0.15
C ASP A 244 -18.93 -11.91 -0.28
N TYR A 245 -18.56 -12.81 -1.18
CA TYR A 245 -19.46 -13.82 -1.71
C TYR A 245 -19.90 -14.78 -0.61
N LEU A 246 -18.97 -15.38 0.14
CA LEU A 246 -19.29 -16.33 1.20
C LEU A 246 -20.13 -15.69 2.31
N HIS A 247 -19.82 -14.45 2.71
CA HIS A 247 -20.63 -13.71 3.68
C HIS A 247 -22.07 -13.53 3.18
N LYS A 248 -22.27 -13.16 1.90
CA LYS A 248 -23.60 -13.12 1.27
C LYS A 248 -24.28 -14.50 1.22
N GLN A 249 -23.52 -15.59 1.16
CA GLN A 249 -24.04 -16.96 1.25
C GLN A 249 -24.35 -17.39 2.70
N GLY A 250 -24.20 -16.50 3.69
CA GLY A 250 -24.50 -16.76 5.09
C GLY A 250 -23.33 -17.35 5.89
N TYR A 251 -22.12 -17.33 5.34
CA TYR A 251 -20.93 -17.72 6.08
C TYR A 251 -20.56 -16.67 7.12
N ARG A 252 -20.07 -17.12 8.27
CA ARG A 252 -19.29 -16.28 9.18
C ARG A 252 -17.82 -16.35 8.79
N ASN A 253 -17.22 -15.22 8.45
CA ASN A 253 -15.84 -15.14 8.00
C ASN A 253 -14.95 -14.59 9.12
N VAL A 254 -13.96 -15.38 9.55
CA VAL A 254 -13.06 -15.06 10.65
C VAL A 254 -11.62 -15.11 10.18
N TYR A 255 -10.84 -14.09 10.51
CA TYR A 255 -9.42 -14.00 10.22
C TYR A 255 -8.57 -14.02 11.50
N LEU A 256 -7.47 -14.78 11.47
CA LEU A 256 -6.39 -14.72 12.45
C LEU A 256 -5.05 -14.56 11.72
N GLY A 257 -4.24 -13.57 12.13
CA GLY A 257 -2.93 -13.31 11.55
C GLY A 257 -1.88 -13.01 12.60
N GLY A 258 -0.67 -13.52 12.39
CA GLY A 258 0.45 -13.30 13.32
C GLY A 258 0.93 -11.84 13.38
N ALA A 259 0.91 -11.17 12.23
CA ALA A 259 1.45 -9.82 12.04
C ALA A 259 0.42 -8.70 12.26
N ASP A 260 0.90 -7.46 12.30
CA ASP A 260 0.05 -6.27 12.42
C ASP A 260 -0.94 -6.15 11.24
N GLY A 261 -2.19 -5.82 11.55
CA GLY A 261 -3.24 -5.60 10.56
C GLY A 261 -3.07 -4.30 9.78
N ALA A 262 -2.45 -3.27 10.37
CA ALA A 262 -2.23 -1.99 9.68
C ALA A 262 -1.20 -2.11 8.54
N PHE A 263 -0.24 -3.03 8.67
CA PHE A 263 0.81 -3.20 7.68
C PHE A 263 0.24 -3.49 6.29
N ALA A 264 0.61 -2.64 5.33
CA ALA A 264 0.23 -2.72 3.92
C ALA A 264 -1.29 -2.67 3.65
N GLY A 265 -2.11 -2.18 4.59
CA GLY A 265 -3.57 -2.06 4.45
C GLY A 265 -4.35 -3.37 4.62
N LYS A 266 -3.73 -4.42 5.18
CA LYS A 266 -4.35 -5.75 5.32
C LYS A 266 -5.65 -5.75 6.13
N GLY A 267 -5.67 -5.02 7.24
CA GLY A 267 -6.84 -4.89 8.10
C GLY A 267 -7.99 -4.17 7.41
N ASP A 268 -7.70 -3.18 6.58
CA ASP A 268 -8.72 -2.46 5.81
C ASP A 268 -9.32 -3.37 4.73
N PHE A 269 -8.49 -4.13 4.01
CA PHE A 269 -8.94 -5.18 3.08
C PHE A 269 -9.89 -6.17 3.76
N LEU A 270 -9.50 -6.74 4.90
CA LEU A 270 -10.34 -7.72 5.59
C LEU A 270 -11.68 -7.10 6.02
N ARG A 271 -11.65 -5.87 6.58
CA ARG A 271 -12.88 -5.16 7.01
C ARG A 271 -13.80 -4.80 5.85
N SER A 272 -13.25 -4.44 4.69
CA SER A 272 -14.05 -4.05 3.52
C SER A 272 -14.57 -5.25 2.72
N HIS A 273 -14.00 -6.44 2.90
CA HIS A 273 -14.30 -7.63 2.09
C HIS A 273 -14.94 -8.80 2.85
N GLY A 274 -15.94 -8.47 3.67
CA GLY A 274 -16.87 -9.47 4.23
C GLY A 274 -16.30 -10.35 5.34
N TYR A 275 -15.24 -9.93 6.05
CA TYR A 275 -14.83 -10.59 7.29
C TYR A 275 -15.55 -9.98 8.51
N ASP A 276 -16.15 -10.84 9.33
CA ASP A 276 -16.88 -10.48 10.54
C ASP A 276 -15.96 -10.23 11.74
N GLU A 277 -14.87 -10.99 11.82
CA GLU A 277 -13.91 -10.95 12.92
C GLU A 277 -12.48 -10.97 12.41
N ILE A 278 -11.64 -10.08 12.95
CA ILE A 278 -10.24 -9.93 12.58
C ILE A 278 -9.41 -9.94 13.86
N SER A 279 -8.60 -10.97 14.03
CA SER A 279 -7.62 -11.10 15.11
C SER A 279 -6.21 -10.92 14.58
N ASP A 280 -5.64 -9.75 14.78
CA ASP A 280 -4.26 -9.43 14.42
C ASP A 280 -3.36 -9.30 15.67
N LEU A 281 -2.11 -8.86 15.47
CA LEU A 281 -1.13 -8.65 16.53
C LEU A 281 -1.66 -7.85 17.73
N ALA A 282 -2.52 -6.84 17.50
CA ALA A 282 -3.05 -6.03 18.59
C ALA A 282 -3.94 -6.85 19.53
N GLN A 283 -4.72 -7.80 18.99
CA GLN A 283 -5.54 -8.71 19.79
C GLN A 283 -4.67 -9.70 20.58
N PHE A 284 -3.63 -10.27 19.96
CA PHE A 284 -2.71 -11.16 20.68
C PHE A 284 -1.97 -10.44 21.81
N ARG A 285 -1.54 -9.19 21.60
CA ARG A 285 -0.88 -8.37 22.64
C ARG A 285 -1.81 -7.99 23.81
N LYS A 286 -3.13 -7.95 23.60
CA LYS A 286 -4.11 -7.74 24.68
C LYS A 286 -4.19 -8.96 25.61
N ASN A 287 -3.91 -10.17 25.11
CA ASN A 287 -3.93 -11.38 25.92
C ASN A 287 -2.65 -11.52 26.77
N LYS A 288 -2.73 -11.11 28.04
CA LYS A 288 -1.61 -11.16 29.00
C LYS A 288 -1.10 -12.56 29.34
N LYS A 289 -1.77 -13.63 28.89
CA LYS A 289 -1.30 -15.01 29.05
C LYS A 289 -0.24 -15.40 28.02
N ILE A 290 -0.12 -14.65 26.93
CA ILE A 290 0.90 -14.90 25.89
C ILE A 290 2.20 -14.25 26.35
N GLY A 291 3.21 -15.07 26.66
CA GLY A 291 4.52 -14.59 27.09
C GLY A 291 5.27 -13.87 25.97
N ALA A 292 6.16 -12.94 26.33
CA ALA A 292 6.96 -12.17 25.37
C ALA A 292 7.80 -13.05 24.42
N SER A 293 8.17 -14.26 24.85
CA SER A 293 8.89 -15.23 24.03
C SER A 293 8.08 -15.82 22.86
N HIS A 294 6.78 -15.52 22.80
CA HIS A 294 5.89 -15.89 21.70
C HIS A 294 5.71 -14.76 20.67
N PHE A 295 6.52 -13.70 20.75
CA PHE A 295 6.49 -12.59 19.79
C PHE A 295 7.88 -12.39 19.16
N SER A 296 7.90 -12.11 17.86
CA SER A 296 9.02 -11.59 17.11
C SER A 296 8.85 -10.08 16.86
N ALA A 297 9.77 -9.47 16.10
CA ALA A 297 9.60 -8.10 15.63
C ALA A 297 8.40 -7.94 14.68
N TRP A 298 7.99 -9.01 14.00
CA TRP A 298 6.91 -9.01 13.03
C TRP A 298 5.54 -9.38 13.60
N GLY A 299 5.49 -10.19 14.67
CA GLY A 299 4.20 -10.63 15.16
C GLY A 299 4.24 -11.72 16.22
N VAL A 300 3.07 -12.31 16.47
CA VAL A 300 2.96 -13.52 17.30
C VAL A 300 3.38 -14.74 16.49
N HIS A 301 4.10 -15.66 17.14
CA HIS A 301 4.59 -16.91 16.58
C HIS A 301 3.47 -17.89 16.19
N ASP A 302 3.76 -18.77 15.22
CA ASP A 302 2.78 -19.68 14.62
C ASP A 302 2.27 -20.72 15.60
N ASP A 303 3.06 -21.06 16.63
CA ASP A 303 2.66 -21.99 17.68
C ASP A 303 1.47 -21.47 18.49
N VAL A 304 1.40 -20.17 18.75
CA VAL A 304 0.26 -19.53 19.42
C VAL A 304 -0.87 -19.27 18.44
N LEU A 305 -0.56 -18.77 17.24
CA LEU A 305 -1.55 -18.47 16.21
C LEU A 305 -2.39 -19.70 15.86
N LEU A 306 -1.75 -20.84 15.57
CA LEU A 306 -2.46 -22.05 15.12
C LEU A 306 -3.19 -22.76 16.25
N GLU A 307 -2.75 -22.62 17.52
CA GLU A 307 -3.54 -23.08 18.67
C GLU A 307 -4.78 -22.21 18.90
N GLN A 308 -4.68 -20.89 18.68
CA GLN A 308 -5.83 -20.01 18.72
C GLN A 308 -6.78 -20.30 17.55
N ALA A 309 -6.26 -20.56 16.35
CA ALA A 309 -7.07 -20.95 15.19
C ALA A 309 -7.81 -22.27 15.44
N TRP A 310 -7.18 -23.26 16.09
CA TRP A 310 -7.86 -24.46 16.52
C TRP A 310 -9.00 -24.18 17.51
N THR A 311 -8.76 -23.33 18.51
CA THR A 311 -9.79 -22.95 19.47
C THR A 311 -10.97 -22.27 18.77
N GLN A 312 -10.68 -21.37 17.82
CA GLN A 312 -11.70 -20.69 17.01
C GLN A 312 -12.48 -21.68 16.12
N PHE A 313 -11.79 -22.61 15.47
CA PHE A 313 -12.41 -23.67 14.66
C PHE A 313 -13.42 -24.48 15.49
N GLN A 314 -13.06 -24.89 16.71
CA GLN A 314 -13.97 -25.62 17.59
C GLN A 314 -15.18 -24.79 18.01
N ALA A 315 -15.00 -23.49 18.26
CA ALA A 315 -16.09 -22.60 18.63
C ALA A 315 -17.05 -22.39 17.46
N LEU A 316 -16.53 -22.06 16.28
CA LEU A 316 -17.32 -21.87 15.06
C LEU A 316 -18.07 -23.15 14.67
N SER A 317 -17.42 -24.32 14.73
CA SER A 317 -18.04 -25.60 14.37
C SER A 317 -19.16 -26.03 15.32
N LYS A 318 -19.21 -25.50 16.55
CA LYS A 318 -20.32 -25.74 17.50
C LYS A 318 -21.50 -24.80 17.30
N ALA A 319 -21.32 -23.70 16.57
CA ALA A 319 -22.35 -22.69 16.36
C ALA A 319 -23.36 -23.06 15.25
N ASP A 320 -23.15 -24.19 14.55
CA ASP A 320 -24.01 -24.72 13.49
C ASP A 320 -24.31 -23.72 12.34
N GLN A 321 -23.36 -22.83 12.07
CA GLN A 321 -23.35 -21.88 10.95
C GLN A 321 -22.12 -22.18 10.07
N PRO A 322 -22.24 -22.18 8.73
CA PRO A 322 -21.07 -22.31 7.86
C PRO A 322 -20.11 -21.16 8.12
N PHE A 323 -18.81 -21.42 8.05
CA PHE A 323 -17.80 -20.41 8.31
C PHE A 323 -16.60 -20.54 7.37
N MET A 324 -15.90 -19.42 7.17
CA MET A 324 -14.56 -19.39 6.61
C MET A 324 -13.60 -18.93 7.70
N LEU A 325 -12.71 -19.81 8.15
CA LEU A 325 -11.64 -19.50 9.07
C LEU A 325 -10.35 -19.31 8.29
N THR A 326 -9.84 -18.09 8.22
CA THR A 326 -8.57 -17.76 7.56
C THR A 326 -7.47 -17.60 8.60
N ALA A 327 -6.38 -18.35 8.47
CA ALA A 327 -5.17 -18.21 9.29
C ALA A 327 -3.99 -17.81 8.41
N LEU A 328 -3.23 -16.78 8.78
CA LEU A 328 -2.01 -16.35 8.10
C LEU A 328 -0.81 -16.47 9.04
N THR A 329 0.08 -17.42 8.75
CA THR A 329 1.31 -17.65 9.50
C THR A 329 2.31 -16.49 9.35
N MET A 330 3.38 -16.48 10.14
CA MET A 330 4.38 -15.40 10.16
C MET A 330 5.82 -15.93 10.26
N ASP A 331 6.05 -17.11 10.84
CA ASP A 331 7.41 -17.51 11.25
C ASP A 331 8.39 -17.73 10.10
N THR A 332 7.91 -17.90 8.88
CA THR A 332 8.71 -18.05 7.66
C THR A 332 9.04 -16.71 6.98
N HIS A 333 8.71 -15.59 7.62
CA HIS A 333 9.03 -14.26 7.11
C HIS A 333 10.56 -14.02 6.99
N HIS A 334 10.94 -13.35 5.91
CA HIS A 334 12.33 -13.01 5.60
C HIS A 334 12.92 -11.98 6.59
N PRO A 335 14.25 -11.86 6.72
CA PRO A 335 15.31 -12.50 5.92
C PRO A 335 15.75 -13.89 6.42
N ALA A 336 15.40 -14.29 7.64
CA ALA A 336 15.98 -15.48 8.29
C ALA A 336 14.96 -16.39 9.00
N GLY A 337 13.66 -16.09 8.90
CA GLY A 337 12.64 -16.79 9.66
C GLY A 337 12.68 -16.48 11.17
N HIS A 338 11.63 -16.86 11.87
CA HIS A 338 11.39 -16.61 13.28
C HIS A 338 11.02 -17.92 13.97
N LEU A 339 12.00 -18.62 14.54
CA LEU A 339 11.77 -19.92 15.15
C LEU A 339 10.90 -19.80 16.43
N PRO A 340 9.69 -20.38 16.48
CA PRO A 340 8.80 -20.26 17.63
C PRO A 340 9.26 -21.09 18.82
N ALA A 341 8.73 -20.79 20.00
CA ALA A 341 9.08 -21.47 21.24
C ALA A 341 8.89 -22.99 21.17
N ALA A 342 7.82 -23.46 20.52
CA ALA A 342 7.56 -24.87 20.28
C ALA A 342 8.64 -25.61 19.47
N CYS A 343 9.52 -24.88 18.77
CA CYS A 343 10.56 -25.43 17.88
C CYS A 343 11.99 -25.08 18.31
N LYS A 344 12.22 -24.38 19.42
CA LYS A 344 13.55 -23.86 19.82
C LYS A 344 14.67 -24.90 19.91
N ASN A 345 14.33 -26.16 20.15
CA ASN A 345 15.30 -27.27 20.25
C ASN A 345 15.30 -28.18 19.01
N GLN A 346 14.73 -27.71 17.89
CA GLN A 346 14.64 -28.46 16.65
C GLN A 346 15.45 -27.76 15.58
N HIS A 347 16.26 -28.55 14.88
CA HIS A 347 17.10 -28.08 13.79
C HIS A 347 16.96 -29.03 12.62
N TYR A 348 16.72 -28.47 11.45
CA TYR A 348 16.75 -29.19 10.20
C TYR A 348 18.19 -29.65 9.91
N GLN A 349 18.35 -30.95 9.63
CA GLN A 349 19.67 -31.57 9.43
C GLN A 349 19.99 -31.85 7.96
N GLY A 350 19.00 -31.74 7.05
CA GLY A 350 19.11 -32.31 5.70
C GLY A 350 20.18 -31.68 4.80
N THR A 351 20.62 -30.45 5.09
CA THR A 351 21.70 -29.75 4.35
C THR A 351 23.04 -29.75 5.07
N GLY A 352 23.11 -30.25 6.31
CA GLY A 352 24.31 -30.20 7.15
C GLY A 352 24.73 -28.81 7.65
N ALA A 353 24.04 -27.74 7.22
CA ALA A 353 24.26 -26.37 7.65
C ALA A 353 23.08 -25.89 8.50
N ARG A 354 23.36 -25.16 9.59
CA ARG A 354 22.32 -24.50 10.39
C ARG A 354 21.92 -23.19 9.72
N VAL A 355 20.69 -23.14 9.23
CA VAL A 355 20.10 -21.97 8.57
C VAL A 355 18.76 -21.68 9.24
N GLY A 356 18.57 -20.46 9.75
CA GLY A 356 17.36 -20.10 10.51
C GLY A 356 16.10 -20.28 9.69
N MET A 357 16.16 -19.92 8.40
CA MET A 357 15.04 -20.07 7.49
C MET A 357 14.62 -21.53 7.30
N LEU A 358 15.56 -22.49 7.25
CA LEU A 358 15.22 -23.91 7.13
C LEU A 358 14.56 -24.44 8.41
N ASP A 359 15.03 -24.02 9.57
CA ASP A 359 14.43 -24.38 10.86
C ASP A 359 12.99 -23.83 10.97
N ALA A 360 12.77 -22.60 10.52
CA ALA A 360 11.45 -21.98 10.46
C ALA A 360 10.50 -22.71 9.49
N ILE A 361 10.95 -23.05 8.28
CA ILE A 361 10.15 -23.81 7.30
C ILE A 361 9.78 -25.20 7.84
N ALA A 362 10.74 -25.94 8.41
CA ALA A 362 10.48 -27.25 9.01
C ALA A 362 9.50 -27.16 10.18
N CYS A 363 9.59 -26.09 10.98
CA CYS A 363 8.66 -25.83 12.06
C CYS A 363 7.24 -25.51 11.54
N SER A 364 7.14 -24.66 10.52
CA SER A 364 5.88 -24.28 9.87
C SER A 364 5.18 -25.50 9.26
N ASP A 365 5.92 -26.36 8.55
CA ASP A 365 5.44 -27.65 8.04
C ASP A 365 4.77 -28.48 9.14
N ARG A 366 5.44 -28.62 10.29
CA ARG A 366 4.94 -29.40 11.42
C ARG A 366 3.71 -28.76 12.07
N LEU A 367 3.71 -27.46 12.32
CA LEU A 367 2.62 -26.78 13.02
C LEU A 367 1.36 -26.70 12.16
N ILE A 368 1.49 -26.33 10.87
CA ILE A 368 0.37 -26.32 9.92
C ILE A 368 -0.20 -27.73 9.79
N SER A 369 0.65 -28.73 9.54
CA SER A 369 0.17 -30.11 9.37
C SER A 369 -0.53 -30.63 10.63
N ARG A 370 -0.03 -30.31 11.83
CA ARG A 370 -0.69 -30.66 13.08
C ARG A 370 -2.08 -30.04 13.19
N PHE A 371 -2.24 -28.77 12.79
CA PHE A 371 -3.55 -28.13 12.78
C PHE A 371 -4.50 -28.79 11.78
N VAL A 372 -4.03 -29.09 10.58
CA VAL A 372 -4.80 -29.80 9.54
C VAL A 372 -5.26 -31.17 10.03
N GLU A 373 -4.37 -31.97 10.62
CA GLU A 373 -4.74 -33.30 11.12
C GLU A 373 -5.73 -33.23 12.28
N ARG A 374 -5.60 -32.26 13.19
CA ARG A 374 -6.60 -32.04 14.25
C ARG A 374 -7.99 -31.76 13.69
N ILE A 375 -8.09 -31.04 12.57
CA ILE A 375 -9.37 -30.81 11.87
C ILE A 375 -9.90 -32.14 11.29
N ARG A 376 -9.04 -32.89 10.60
CA ARG A 376 -9.41 -34.17 9.96
C ARG A 376 -9.79 -35.27 10.95
N ASP A 377 -9.23 -35.24 12.15
CA ASP A 377 -9.54 -36.16 13.24
C ASP A 377 -10.74 -35.70 14.09
N SER A 378 -11.31 -34.52 13.80
CA SER A 378 -12.43 -33.97 14.56
C SER A 378 -13.79 -34.49 14.07
N ALA A 379 -14.82 -34.34 14.92
CA ALA A 379 -16.20 -34.66 14.55
C ALA A 379 -16.77 -33.79 13.41
N TRP A 380 -16.08 -32.70 13.03
CA TRP A 380 -16.51 -31.77 11.97
C TRP A 380 -15.75 -31.96 10.66
N ALA A 381 -14.86 -32.95 10.58
CA ALA A 381 -14.01 -33.21 9.41
C ALA A 381 -14.81 -33.41 8.12
N ASP A 382 -15.92 -34.16 8.20
CA ASP A 382 -16.78 -34.48 7.06
C ASP A 382 -17.35 -33.25 6.34
N ASN A 383 -17.63 -32.18 7.09
CA ASN A 383 -18.20 -30.94 6.56
C ASN A 383 -17.15 -29.82 6.43
N THR A 384 -15.85 -30.13 6.43
CA THR A 384 -14.79 -29.12 6.40
C THR A 384 -13.86 -29.32 5.20
N ILE A 385 -13.67 -28.27 4.42
CA ILE A 385 -12.64 -28.16 3.40
C ILE A 385 -11.47 -27.37 4.00
N VAL A 386 -10.27 -27.91 3.89
CA VAL A 386 -9.03 -27.25 4.30
C VAL A 386 -8.23 -26.88 3.07
N VAL A 387 -7.87 -25.60 2.95
CA VAL A 387 -6.98 -25.07 1.92
C VAL A 387 -5.67 -24.68 2.59
N VAL A 388 -4.55 -25.21 2.12
CA VAL A 388 -3.21 -24.76 2.49
C VAL A 388 -2.60 -24.11 1.25
N ALA A 389 -2.30 -22.82 1.33
CA ALA A 389 -1.82 -22.05 0.20
C ALA A 389 -0.62 -21.18 0.58
N SER A 390 0.27 -20.91 -0.37
CA SER A 390 1.18 -19.76 -0.23
C SER A 390 0.38 -18.48 -0.34
N ASP A 391 0.80 -17.45 0.38
CA ASP A 391 0.46 -16.08 0.02
C ASP A 391 1.29 -15.63 -1.20
N HIS A 392 2.60 -15.87 -1.19
CA HIS A 392 3.53 -15.62 -2.28
C HIS A 392 4.78 -16.51 -2.21
N LEU A 393 5.62 -16.44 -3.26
CA LEU A 393 6.97 -17.00 -3.24
C LEU A 393 7.86 -16.23 -2.26
N ALA A 394 8.82 -16.89 -1.64
CA ALA A 394 9.68 -16.27 -0.63
C ALA A 394 10.43 -15.03 -1.14
N MET A 395 10.43 -13.97 -0.33
CA MET A 395 11.29 -12.79 -0.52
C MET A 395 12.76 -13.11 -0.22
N PRO A 396 13.74 -12.22 -0.52
CA PRO A 396 15.15 -12.50 -0.29
C PRO A 396 15.42 -12.92 1.15
N ASN A 397 15.98 -14.12 1.28
CA ASN A 397 16.32 -14.74 2.54
C ASN A 397 17.60 -15.57 2.41
N GLU A 398 17.97 -16.27 3.47
CA GLU A 398 19.16 -17.13 3.53
C GLU A 398 19.23 -18.23 2.45
N LEU A 399 18.11 -18.56 1.78
CA LEU A 399 17.98 -19.57 0.72
C LEU A 399 17.94 -18.99 -0.69
N THR A 400 18.09 -17.67 -0.85
CA THR A 400 17.93 -16.98 -2.15
C THR A 400 18.79 -17.59 -3.25
N ASP A 401 20.07 -17.89 -2.95
CA ASP A 401 20.99 -18.43 -3.95
C ASP A 401 20.53 -19.80 -4.47
N THR A 402 20.05 -20.67 -3.58
CA THR A 402 19.49 -21.98 -3.94
C THR A 402 18.19 -21.81 -4.72
N LEU A 403 17.25 -21.01 -4.22
CA LEU A 403 15.93 -20.81 -4.83
C LEU A 403 16.03 -20.16 -6.23
N SER A 404 17.01 -19.30 -6.46
CA SER A 404 17.25 -18.64 -7.76
C SER A 404 17.62 -19.63 -8.89
N GLN A 405 18.09 -20.83 -8.53
CA GLN A 405 18.47 -21.90 -9.46
C GLN A 405 17.34 -22.90 -9.69
N MET A 406 16.21 -22.75 -8.99
CA MET A 406 15.08 -23.66 -9.03
C MET A 406 13.90 -23.08 -9.82
N ARG A 407 13.07 -23.96 -10.36
CA ARG A 407 11.75 -23.57 -10.86
C ARG A 407 10.78 -23.51 -9.69
N ARG A 408 10.52 -22.29 -9.22
CA ARG A 408 9.70 -22.02 -8.03
C ARG A 408 8.20 -22.05 -8.33
N GLU A 409 7.43 -22.48 -7.34
CA GLU A 409 5.96 -22.55 -7.42
C GLU A 409 5.32 -22.35 -6.05
N ASN A 410 4.18 -21.64 -6.05
CA ASN A 410 3.35 -21.47 -4.88
C ASN A 410 2.65 -22.80 -4.53
N LEU A 411 2.39 -23.00 -3.25
CA LEU A 411 1.56 -24.06 -2.73
C LEU A 411 0.08 -23.73 -2.92
N LEU A 412 -0.67 -24.71 -3.41
CA LEU A 412 -2.13 -24.73 -3.34
C LEU A 412 -2.54 -26.19 -3.17
N LEU A 413 -2.95 -26.53 -1.95
CA LEU A 413 -3.39 -27.86 -1.54
C LEU A 413 -4.80 -27.76 -0.97
N VAL A 414 -5.71 -28.59 -1.47
CA VAL A 414 -7.09 -28.68 -0.98
C VAL A 414 -7.35 -30.09 -0.44
N LEU A 415 -7.86 -30.15 0.79
CA LEU A 415 -8.14 -31.37 1.54
C LEU A 415 -9.60 -31.38 2.01
N GLY A 416 -10.21 -32.56 2.03
CA GLY A 416 -11.59 -32.75 2.48
C GLY A 416 -12.05 -34.17 2.21
N LYS A 417 -13.12 -34.62 2.89
CA LYS A 417 -13.61 -36.01 2.80
C LYS A 417 -13.94 -36.45 1.38
N ASP A 418 -14.62 -35.60 0.62
CA ASP A 418 -15.09 -35.91 -0.74
C ASP A 418 -14.10 -35.47 -1.83
N ILE A 419 -12.86 -35.11 -1.45
CA ILE A 419 -11.84 -34.64 -2.39
C ILE A 419 -10.90 -35.80 -2.70
N ALA A 420 -10.99 -36.30 -3.93
CA ALA A 420 -10.12 -37.37 -4.39
C ALA A 420 -8.65 -36.89 -4.48
N PRO A 421 -7.68 -37.65 -3.93
CA PRO A 421 -6.27 -37.31 -4.03
C PRO A 421 -5.80 -37.25 -5.48
N ARG A 422 -5.23 -36.11 -5.89
CA ARG A 422 -4.73 -35.90 -7.25
C ARG A 422 -3.71 -34.77 -7.28
N GLN A 423 -2.57 -35.02 -7.93
CA GLN A 423 -1.64 -33.96 -8.32
C GLN A 423 -1.97 -33.45 -9.73
N LEU A 424 -2.26 -32.16 -9.83
CA LEU A 424 -2.65 -31.49 -11.06
C LEU A 424 -1.60 -30.48 -11.48
N ARG A 425 -0.91 -30.76 -12.58
CA ARG A 425 -0.03 -29.78 -13.21
C ARG A 425 -0.83 -28.88 -14.14
N VAL A 426 -0.78 -27.57 -13.90
CA VAL A 426 -1.57 -26.60 -14.66
C VAL A 426 -0.71 -25.88 -15.71
N ALA A 427 -1.28 -25.71 -16.91
CA ALA A 427 -0.57 -25.11 -18.04
C ALA A 427 -0.40 -23.59 -17.92
N ALA A 428 -1.26 -22.90 -17.17
CA ALA A 428 -1.17 -21.47 -16.89
C ALA A 428 -2.03 -21.09 -15.67
N GLY A 429 -1.56 -21.45 -14.47
CA GLY A 429 -2.23 -21.08 -13.22
C GLY A 429 -1.37 -20.16 -12.35
N SER A 430 -2.02 -19.29 -11.60
CA SER A 430 -1.39 -18.43 -10.61
C SER A 430 -2.21 -18.36 -9.33
N THR A 431 -1.72 -17.64 -8.32
CA THR A 431 -2.50 -17.39 -7.10
C THR A 431 -3.84 -16.71 -7.38
N LEU A 432 -4.02 -16.03 -8.52
CA LEU A 432 -5.31 -15.45 -8.97
C LEU A 432 -6.43 -16.50 -9.10
N ASP A 433 -6.07 -17.75 -9.34
CA ASP A 433 -7.01 -18.82 -9.65
C ASP A 433 -7.48 -19.58 -8.40
N SER A 434 -6.87 -19.31 -7.23
CA SER A 434 -7.10 -20.07 -6.00
C SER A 434 -8.54 -19.97 -5.50
N GLY A 435 -9.12 -18.77 -5.40
CA GLY A 435 -10.49 -18.57 -4.92
C GLY A 435 -11.53 -19.18 -5.88
N ALA A 436 -11.36 -19.00 -7.19
CA ALA A 436 -12.21 -19.64 -8.20
C ALA A 436 -12.11 -21.18 -8.15
N THR A 437 -10.93 -21.71 -7.81
CA THR A 437 -10.72 -23.14 -7.63
C THR A 437 -11.42 -23.67 -6.38
N LEU A 438 -11.32 -22.97 -5.24
CA LEU A 438 -12.08 -23.32 -4.04
C LEU A 438 -13.59 -23.29 -4.31
N LEU A 439 -14.10 -22.26 -4.97
CA LEU A 439 -15.52 -22.18 -5.33
C LEU A 439 -15.96 -23.38 -6.16
N HIS A 440 -15.15 -23.85 -7.11
CA HIS A 440 -15.45 -25.07 -7.89
C HIS A 440 -15.45 -26.32 -7.01
N VAL A 441 -14.51 -26.42 -6.07
CA VAL A 441 -14.50 -27.52 -5.09
C VAL A 441 -15.75 -27.50 -4.21
N ILE A 442 -16.24 -26.31 -3.81
CA ILE A 442 -17.49 -26.17 -3.06
C ILE A 442 -18.69 -26.51 -3.96
N ASP A 443 -18.77 -25.96 -5.15
CA ASP A 443 -19.89 -26.13 -6.07
C ASP A 443 -19.38 -26.17 -7.52
N PRO A 444 -19.55 -27.29 -8.25
CA PRO A 444 -19.06 -27.43 -9.63
C PRO A 444 -19.63 -26.44 -10.66
N SER A 445 -20.71 -25.73 -10.31
CA SER A 445 -21.27 -24.65 -11.12
C SER A 445 -20.48 -23.33 -11.00
N GLN A 446 -19.71 -23.14 -9.92
CA GLN A 446 -18.95 -21.92 -9.65
C GLN A 446 -17.49 -22.10 -10.08
N ARG A 447 -17.08 -21.47 -11.19
CA ARG A 447 -15.74 -21.71 -11.77
C ARG A 447 -14.88 -20.46 -11.93
N THR A 448 -15.40 -19.31 -11.52
CA THR A 448 -14.81 -18.00 -11.79
C THR A 448 -14.95 -17.09 -10.58
N LEU A 449 -13.95 -16.26 -10.36
CA LEU A 449 -13.96 -15.20 -9.35
C LEU A 449 -13.02 -14.09 -9.84
N GLY A 450 -13.54 -12.90 -10.09
CA GLY A 450 -12.79 -11.83 -10.76
C GLY A 450 -12.20 -12.31 -12.09
N PHE A 451 -10.88 -12.19 -12.24
CA PHE A 451 -10.15 -12.76 -13.39
C PHE A 451 -9.64 -14.18 -13.17
N GLY A 452 -9.78 -14.72 -11.96
CA GLY A 452 -9.43 -16.10 -11.63
C GLY A 452 -10.32 -17.10 -12.36
N ARG A 453 -9.71 -18.22 -12.77
CA ARG A 453 -10.39 -19.36 -13.38
C ARG A 453 -10.06 -20.62 -12.59
N SER A 454 -11.06 -21.45 -12.33
CA SER A 454 -10.84 -22.69 -11.62
C SER A 454 -9.83 -23.59 -12.36
N LEU A 455 -8.80 -24.00 -11.64
CA LEU A 455 -7.72 -24.88 -12.08
C LEU A 455 -8.18 -26.33 -12.31
N LEU A 456 -9.41 -26.66 -11.93
CA LEU A 456 -10.07 -27.93 -12.21
C LEU A 456 -10.67 -28.00 -13.63
N THR A 457 -10.73 -26.86 -14.33
CA THR A 457 -11.32 -26.80 -15.66
C THR A 457 -10.36 -27.41 -16.70
N PRO A 458 -10.78 -28.44 -17.47
CA PRO A 458 -9.88 -29.17 -18.38
C PRO A 458 -9.34 -28.32 -19.54
N ARG A 459 -10.06 -27.28 -19.95
CA ARG A 459 -9.69 -26.39 -21.06
C ARG A 459 -9.35 -25.02 -20.52
N ALA A 460 -8.13 -24.56 -20.79
CA ALA A 460 -7.70 -23.21 -20.41
C ALA A 460 -8.50 -22.17 -21.20
N GLU A 461 -9.35 -21.42 -20.50
CA GLU A 461 -9.97 -20.21 -21.02
C GLU A 461 -8.94 -19.05 -21.04
N PRO A 462 -9.17 -18.00 -21.84
CA PRO A 462 -8.51 -16.72 -21.62
C PRO A 462 -8.64 -16.29 -20.15
N SER A 463 -7.51 -15.92 -19.55
CA SER A 463 -7.44 -15.52 -18.15
C SER A 463 -6.24 -14.61 -17.91
N ALA A 464 -6.27 -13.88 -16.80
CA ALA A 464 -5.14 -13.10 -16.31
C ALA A 464 -3.87 -13.97 -16.15
N SER A 465 -4.00 -15.18 -15.61
CA SER A 465 -2.88 -16.12 -15.44
C SER A 465 -2.28 -16.57 -16.78
N ALA A 466 -3.11 -16.80 -17.80
CA ALA A 466 -2.64 -17.11 -19.14
C ALA A 466 -1.95 -15.91 -19.81
N ALA A 467 -2.46 -14.70 -19.61
CA ALA A 467 -1.86 -13.46 -20.10
C ALA A 467 -0.52 -13.15 -19.41
N ALA A 468 -0.39 -13.43 -18.11
CA ALA A 468 0.85 -13.24 -17.36
C ALA A 468 1.99 -14.15 -17.86
N ARG A 469 1.66 -15.37 -18.32
CA ARG A 469 2.65 -16.34 -18.83
C ARG A 469 3.06 -16.07 -20.30
N LYS A 470 2.24 -15.37 -21.08
CA LYS A 470 2.47 -15.10 -22.51
C LYS A 470 3.14 -13.75 -22.75
N ASP A 471 3.88 -13.64 -23.85
CA ASP A 471 4.40 -12.38 -24.41
C ASP A 471 5.09 -11.44 -23.40
N ASP A 472 5.83 -12.01 -22.42
CA ASP A 472 6.49 -11.25 -21.34
C ASP A 472 5.51 -10.34 -20.56
N GLY A 473 4.26 -10.78 -20.40
CA GLY A 473 3.21 -10.04 -19.69
C GLY A 473 2.66 -8.82 -20.45
N ALA A 474 2.95 -8.65 -21.74
CA ALA A 474 2.54 -7.46 -22.49
C ALA A 474 1.02 -7.22 -22.48
N THR A 475 0.22 -8.30 -22.54
CA THR A 475 -1.24 -8.23 -22.46
C THR A 475 -1.74 -8.17 -21.02
N TYR A 476 -0.93 -8.62 -20.05
CA TYR A 476 -1.23 -8.58 -18.62
C TYR A 476 -1.39 -7.14 -18.08
N ALA A 477 -0.74 -6.16 -18.72
CA ALA A 477 -0.89 -4.73 -18.39
C ALA A 477 -2.36 -4.25 -18.44
N ARG A 478 -3.23 -4.87 -19.24
CA ARG A 478 -4.67 -4.55 -19.28
C ARG A 478 -5.39 -4.95 -17.99
N TYR A 479 -5.00 -6.08 -17.39
CA TYR A 479 -5.54 -6.55 -16.12
C TYR A 479 -5.09 -5.67 -14.97
N LEU A 480 -3.80 -5.29 -14.94
CA LEU A 480 -3.30 -4.29 -13.99
C LEU A 480 -4.06 -2.95 -14.13
N ALA A 481 -4.30 -2.49 -15.36
CA ALA A 481 -5.08 -1.27 -15.60
C ALA A 481 -6.53 -1.39 -15.11
N TYR A 482 -7.19 -2.54 -15.33
CA TYR A 482 -8.53 -2.80 -14.79
C TYR A 482 -8.52 -2.82 -13.26
N SER A 483 -7.57 -3.51 -12.62
CA SER A 483 -7.42 -3.53 -11.16
C SER A 483 -7.28 -2.13 -10.56
N ARG A 484 -6.62 -1.19 -11.25
CA ARG A 484 -6.53 0.21 -10.77
C ARG A 484 -7.88 0.90 -10.71
N ASN A 485 -8.77 0.60 -11.65
CA ASN A 485 -10.12 1.16 -11.66
C ASN A 485 -10.97 0.59 -10.52
N LEU A 486 -10.59 -0.53 -9.91
CA LEU A 486 -11.34 -1.10 -8.79
C LEU A 486 -11.23 -0.30 -7.49
N TRP A 487 -10.28 0.64 -7.41
CA TRP A 487 -10.13 1.56 -6.29
C TRP A 487 -11.21 2.65 -6.29
N THR A 488 -11.51 3.24 -7.44
CA THR A 488 -12.40 4.41 -7.56
C THR A 488 -13.68 4.12 -8.34
N GLY A 489 -13.77 2.99 -9.04
CA GLY A 489 -14.84 2.70 -9.97
C GLY A 489 -14.71 3.47 -11.30
N GLU A 490 -15.68 3.27 -12.19
CA GLU A 490 -15.64 3.86 -13.54
C GLU A 490 -16.11 5.32 -13.57
N GLU A 491 -17.07 5.70 -12.71
CA GLU A 491 -17.65 7.05 -12.69
C GLU A 491 -16.84 8.01 -11.81
N THR A 492 -15.70 8.48 -12.30
CA THR A 492 -14.84 9.44 -11.57
C THR A 492 -15.04 10.90 -11.96
N ARG A 493 -15.95 11.19 -12.90
CA ARG A 493 -16.15 12.51 -13.52
C ARG A 493 -17.08 13.44 -12.76
N THR A 494 -17.75 12.94 -11.73
CA THR A 494 -18.71 13.70 -10.95
C THR A 494 -18.10 13.97 -9.57
N LEU A 495 -17.80 15.23 -9.29
CA LEU A 495 -17.35 15.67 -7.96
C LEU A 495 -18.55 15.83 -7.07
N ARG A 496 -18.56 15.11 -5.94
CA ARG A 496 -19.57 15.27 -4.89
C ARG A 496 -18.89 15.42 -3.55
N VAL A 497 -19.52 16.19 -2.67
CA VAL A 497 -19.11 16.27 -1.26
C VAL A 497 -20.28 15.83 -0.40
N GLN A 498 -20.04 14.85 0.48
CA GLN A 498 -21.00 14.30 1.41
C GLN A 498 -20.45 14.44 2.83
N GLY A 499 -21.06 15.31 3.63
CA GLY A 499 -20.55 15.63 4.97
C GLY A 499 -19.16 16.28 4.91
N ASP A 500 -18.16 15.63 5.50
CA ASP A 500 -16.76 16.04 5.54
C ASP A 500 -15.87 15.35 4.48
N LYS A 501 -16.48 14.60 3.55
CA LYS A 501 -15.75 13.76 2.58
C LYS A 501 -16.09 14.12 1.13
N VAL A 502 -15.08 14.06 0.27
CA VAL A 502 -15.23 14.12 -1.19
C VAL A 502 -15.41 12.70 -1.72
N MET A 503 -16.42 12.53 -2.57
CA MET A 503 -16.60 11.31 -3.33
C MET A 503 -15.79 11.38 -4.61
N VAL A 504 -14.82 10.48 -4.75
CA VAL A 504 -14.02 10.29 -5.96
C VAL A 504 -14.40 8.94 -6.55
N GLY A 505 -15.43 8.96 -7.40
CA GLY A 505 -16.16 7.76 -7.78
C GLY A 505 -16.80 7.09 -6.56
N VAL A 506 -16.45 5.84 -6.27
CA VAL A 506 -16.94 5.13 -5.06
C VAL A 506 -16.07 5.37 -3.83
N GLN A 507 -14.94 6.07 -3.97
CA GLN A 507 -14.01 6.28 -2.88
C GLN A 507 -14.39 7.52 -2.08
N GLU A 508 -14.41 7.39 -0.75
CA GLU A 508 -14.48 8.53 0.15
C GLU A 508 -13.06 9.03 0.48
N VAL A 509 -12.83 10.33 0.28
CA VAL A 509 -11.52 10.97 0.51
C VAL A 509 -11.72 12.25 1.32
N ARG A 510 -10.88 12.47 2.34
CA ARG A 510 -10.93 13.69 3.14
C ARG A 510 -10.20 14.85 2.44
N PRO A 511 -10.85 16.03 2.27
CA PRO A 511 -10.16 17.25 1.87
C PRO A 511 -9.04 17.67 2.85
N PRO A 512 -8.07 18.49 2.42
CA PRO A 512 -7.94 19.03 1.07
C PRO A 512 -7.50 17.96 0.06
N VAL A 513 -8.04 18.04 -1.17
CA VAL A 513 -7.71 17.11 -2.25
C VAL A 513 -7.60 17.82 -3.59
N LEU A 514 -6.59 17.43 -4.37
CA LEU A 514 -6.42 17.83 -5.76
C LEU A 514 -6.52 16.63 -6.68
N LEU A 515 -7.43 16.70 -7.64
CA LEU A 515 -7.70 15.68 -8.64
C LEU A 515 -7.20 16.16 -10.01
N ASP A 516 -6.52 15.28 -10.76
CA ASP A 516 -6.01 15.55 -12.10
C ASP A 516 -6.72 14.67 -13.13
N TYR A 517 -7.42 15.29 -14.09
CA TYR A 517 -8.17 14.62 -15.14
C TYR A 517 -7.50 14.80 -16.50
N ASP A 518 -7.17 13.69 -17.16
CA ASP A 518 -6.56 13.71 -18.48
C ASP A 518 -7.50 14.28 -19.56
N LYS A 519 -6.98 14.43 -20.79
CA LYS A 519 -7.76 14.96 -21.93
C LYS A 519 -9.00 14.14 -22.31
N HIS A 520 -9.12 12.91 -21.80
CA HIS A 520 -10.27 12.02 -21.98
C HIS A 520 -11.15 11.97 -20.72
N TRP A 521 -10.95 12.90 -19.79
CA TRP A 521 -11.67 13.02 -18.53
C TRP A 521 -11.56 11.77 -17.67
N ARG A 522 -10.42 11.09 -17.72
CA ARG A 522 -10.10 9.98 -16.81
C ARG A 522 -9.28 10.54 -15.66
N LEU A 523 -9.63 10.13 -14.45
CA LEU A 523 -8.86 10.48 -13.26
C LEU A 523 -7.46 9.87 -13.40
N SER A 524 -6.46 10.73 -13.45
CA SER A 524 -5.06 10.41 -13.69
C SER A 524 -4.18 10.65 -12.47
N GLY A 525 -4.67 11.41 -11.48
CA GLY A 525 -4.08 11.44 -10.15
C GLY A 525 -4.92 12.12 -9.08
N ILE A 526 -4.57 11.78 -7.84
CA ILE A 526 -5.17 12.24 -6.58
C ILE A 526 -4.01 12.68 -5.69
N THR A 527 -4.03 13.93 -5.24
CA THR A 527 -3.00 14.51 -4.37
C THR A 527 -3.66 15.01 -3.10
N LEU A 528 -3.18 14.53 -1.94
CA LEU A 528 -3.71 14.89 -0.62
C LEU A 528 -2.72 15.65 0.28
N GLU A 529 -1.49 15.82 -0.18
CA GLU A 529 -0.42 16.50 0.56
C GLU A 529 -0.01 17.80 -0.13
N ASP A 530 0.25 18.84 0.67
CA ASP A 530 0.64 20.17 0.21
C ASP A 530 -0.22 20.70 -0.95
N VAL A 531 -1.52 20.35 -0.92
CA VAL A 531 -2.47 20.59 -2.00
C VAL A 531 -2.50 22.05 -2.45
N PRO A 532 -2.60 23.05 -1.54
CA PRO A 532 -2.61 24.46 -1.95
C PRO A 532 -1.36 24.85 -2.74
N ARG A 533 -0.17 24.45 -2.26
CA ARG A 533 1.12 24.74 -2.91
C ARG A 533 1.24 24.08 -4.27
N ARG A 534 0.86 22.80 -4.36
CA ARG A 534 0.92 22.03 -5.61
C ARG A 534 -0.04 22.58 -6.66
N PHE A 535 -1.27 22.92 -6.27
CA PHE A 535 -2.25 23.51 -7.17
C PHE A 535 -1.81 24.89 -7.69
N GLN A 536 -1.20 25.71 -6.82
CA GLN A 536 -0.66 27.01 -7.20
C GLN A 536 0.53 26.90 -8.16
N ALA A 537 1.44 25.96 -7.92
CA ALA A 537 2.60 25.72 -8.78
C ALA A 537 2.26 25.02 -10.11
N ALA A 538 1.09 24.38 -10.20
CA ALA A 538 0.72 23.59 -11.37
C ALA A 538 0.49 24.46 -12.61
N SER A 539 1.18 24.15 -13.71
CA SER A 539 0.82 24.61 -15.06
C SER A 539 -0.01 23.52 -15.75
N PRO A 540 -1.35 23.56 -15.67
CA PRO A 540 -2.20 22.43 -16.02
C PRO A 540 -2.05 22.09 -17.50
N LYS A 541 -1.63 20.86 -17.79
CA LYS A 541 -1.75 20.24 -19.13
C LYS A 541 -3.10 19.51 -19.29
N ASN A 542 -3.77 19.33 -18.17
CA ASN A 542 -4.97 18.54 -17.90
C ASN A 542 -6.00 19.43 -17.18
N THR A 543 -7.17 18.89 -16.82
CA THR A 543 -8.13 19.59 -15.95
C THR A 543 -7.86 19.23 -14.50
N LEU A 544 -7.61 20.22 -13.66
CA LEU A 544 -7.38 20.08 -12.23
C LEU A 544 -8.65 20.44 -11.46
N ALA A 545 -8.99 19.67 -10.42
CA ALA A 545 -10.05 20.01 -9.48
C ALA A 545 -9.45 20.04 -8.06
N TYR A 546 -9.37 21.21 -7.45
CA TYR A 546 -8.93 21.40 -6.07
C TYR A 546 -10.17 21.58 -5.18
N ILE A 547 -10.36 20.69 -4.21
CA ILE A 547 -11.45 20.74 -3.24
C ILE A 547 -10.89 21.02 -1.85
N ASP A 548 -11.41 22.06 -1.21
CA ASP A 548 -11.08 22.50 0.15
C ASP A 548 -12.24 23.31 0.74
N ARG A 549 -12.08 23.84 1.95
CA ARG A 549 -12.98 24.84 2.52
C ARG A 549 -13.08 26.05 1.59
N CYS A 550 -14.25 26.64 1.48
CA CYS A 550 -14.46 27.85 0.67
C CYS A 550 -13.53 29.00 1.09
N THR A 551 -13.18 29.09 2.39
CA THR A 551 -12.15 30.00 2.93
C THR A 551 -10.78 29.87 2.25
N ALA A 552 -10.47 28.75 1.60
CA ALA A 552 -9.22 28.56 0.86
C ALA A 552 -9.19 29.34 -0.48
N PHE A 553 -10.36 29.68 -1.02
CA PHE A 553 -10.54 30.25 -2.36
C PHE A 553 -11.10 31.67 -2.37
N ASP A 554 -11.88 32.04 -1.35
CA ASP A 554 -12.61 33.29 -1.31
C ASP A 554 -12.35 34.04 0.01
N ASP A 555 -11.91 35.29 -0.14
CA ASP A 555 -11.55 36.20 0.95
C ASP A 555 -12.77 36.95 1.50
N GLU A 556 -13.85 37.03 0.73
CA GLU A 556 -15.00 37.89 1.02
C GLU A 556 -16.14 37.13 1.69
N SER A 557 -16.24 35.82 1.43
CA SER A 557 -17.31 34.98 1.95
C SER A 557 -16.93 34.34 3.29
N PRO A 558 -17.74 34.51 4.36
CA PRO A 558 -17.61 33.74 5.60
C PRO A 558 -18.11 32.29 5.45
N ASP A 559 -18.20 31.80 4.22
CA ASP A 559 -18.71 30.47 3.93
C ASP A 559 -17.62 29.46 4.29
N THR A 560 -17.86 28.67 5.32
CA THR A 560 -16.95 27.61 5.76
C THR A 560 -17.34 26.24 5.19
N GLY A 561 -18.27 26.22 4.24
CA GLY A 561 -18.62 25.05 3.45
C GLY A 561 -17.46 24.56 2.59
N TRP A 562 -17.74 23.51 1.83
CA TRP A 562 -16.78 22.95 0.88
C TRP A 562 -16.93 23.61 -0.48
N CYS A 563 -15.80 23.89 -1.11
CA CYS A 563 -15.73 24.46 -2.45
C CYS A 563 -14.79 23.63 -3.32
N ALA A 564 -15.03 23.64 -4.63
CA ALA A 564 -14.17 23.03 -5.63
C ALA A 564 -13.79 24.05 -6.70
N MET A 565 -12.50 24.26 -6.91
CA MET A 565 -11.95 25.05 -7.99
C MET A 565 -11.51 24.13 -9.13
N LEU A 566 -12.16 24.24 -10.29
CA LEU A 566 -11.74 23.54 -11.50
C LEU A 566 -10.93 24.49 -12.38
N VAL A 567 -9.78 24.05 -12.88
CA VAL A 567 -8.91 24.80 -13.80
C VAL A 567 -8.44 23.89 -14.93
N ASN A 568 -8.59 24.32 -16.17
CA ASN A 568 -8.11 23.56 -17.33
C ASN A 568 -6.81 24.12 -17.93
N HIS A 569 -6.32 23.43 -18.96
CA HIS A 569 -5.09 23.80 -19.67
C HIS A 569 -5.14 25.16 -20.38
N GLU A 570 -6.35 25.66 -20.69
CA GLU A 570 -6.55 27.00 -21.28
C GLU A 570 -6.57 28.10 -20.22
N GLN A 571 -6.25 27.79 -18.96
CA GLN A 571 -6.36 28.69 -17.80
C GLN A 571 -7.79 29.21 -17.58
N LYS A 572 -8.80 28.49 -18.07
CA LYS A 572 -10.18 28.73 -17.70
C LYS A 572 -10.47 28.05 -16.37
N ALA A 573 -11.25 28.72 -15.52
CA ALA A 573 -11.56 28.23 -14.19
C ALA A 573 -13.04 28.43 -13.83
N ARG A 574 -13.49 27.69 -12.83
CA ARG A 574 -14.78 27.90 -12.17
C ARG A 574 -14.72 27.39 -10.73
N LEU A 575 -15.19 28.22 -9.81
CA LEU A 575 -15.43 27.87 -8.41
C LEU A 575 -16.86 27.33 -8.28
N TYR A 576 -17.00 26.18 -7.64
CA TYR A 576 -18.26 25.56 -7.26
C TYR A 576 -18.39 25.56 -5.74
N ARG A 577 -19.57 25.85 -5.22
CA ARG A 577 -19.84 25.95 -3.78
C ARG A 577 -20.53 24.69 -3.25
N ALA A 578 -20.84 24.67 -1.96
CA ALA A 578 -21.39 23.51 -1.28
C ALA A 578 -22.69 22.97 -1.93
N GLU A 579 -23.58 23.85 -2.39
CA GLU A 579 -24.83 23.46 -3.06
C GLU A 579 -24.59 22.75 -4.40
N ASP A 580 -23.63 23.24 -5.19
CA ASP A 580 -23.22 22.61 -6.45
C ASP A 580 -22.64 21.21 -6.19
N LEU A 581 -21.79 21.10 -5.18
CA LEU A 581 -21.10 19.86 -4.81
C LEU A 581 -22.05 18.83 -4.21
N ALA A 582 -23.09 19.26 -3.51
CA ALA A 582 -24.15 18.38 -3.05
C ALA A 582 -24.98 17.82 -4.23
N ALA A 583 -25.26 18.64 -5.24
CA ALA A 583 -25.96 18.22 -6.46
C ALA A 583 -25.09 17.35 -7.39
N GLY A 584 -23.77 17.53 -7.33
CA GLY A 584 -22.78 16.82 -8.14
C GLY A 584 -22.31 17.62 -9.34
N VAL A 585 -21.02 17.92 -9.37
CA VAL A 585 -20.40 18.75 -10.41
C VAL A 585 -19.66 17.88 -11.41
N ARG A 586 -19.99 18.03 -12.70
CA ARG A 586 -19.28 17.38 -13.80
C ARG A 586 -17.97 18.10 -14.10
N VAL A 587 -16.86 17.37 -14.10
CA VAL A 587 -15.51 17.93 -14.37
C VAL A 587 -15.31 18.39 -15.81
N ASP A 588 -16.13 17.88 -16.72
CA ASP A 588 -16.16 18.24 -18.14
C ASP A 588 -17.11 19.41 -18.46
N ASN A 589 -17.69 20.05 -17.44
CA ASN A 589 -18.48 21.26 -17.62
C ASN A 589 -17.64 22.40 -18.24
N PRO A 590 -18.23 23.22 -19.13
CA PRO A 590 -17.55 24.37 -19.69
C PRO A 590 -17.02 25.33 -18.60
N LEU A 591 -15.73 25.65 -18.68
CA LEU A 591 -15.08 26.62 -17.80
C LEU A 591 -15.02 28.00 -18.45
N GLN A 592 -14.91 29.05 -17.64
CA GLN A 592 -14.87 30.44 -18.10
C GLN A 592 -13.47 31.03 -17.89
N ARG A 593 -13.12 32.08 -18.65
CA ARG A 593 -11.84 32.76 -18.48
C ARG A 593 -11.86 33.48 -17.14
N TRP A 594 -11.02 33.05 -16.21
CA TRP A 594 -10.95 33.62 -14.88
C TRP A 594 -9.67 34.45 -14.74
N GLU A 595 -9.80 35.77 -14.64
CA GLU A 595 -8.66 36.67 -14.43
C GLU A 595 -8.41 36.85 -12.92
N GLY A 596 -7.22 36.46 -12.42
CA GLY A 596 -6.67 36.98 -11.15
C GLY A 596 -6.45 36.02 -9.97
N MET A 597 -6.99 34.80 -9.91
CA MET A 597 -7.16 34.14 -8.58
C MET A 597 -6.08 33.13 -8.12
N ARG A 598 -5.20 32.61 -9.00
CA ARG A 598 -4.17 31.65 -8.55
C ARG A 598 -3.18 32.23 -7.53
N GLN A 599 -3.11 33.55 -7.39
CA GLN A 599 -2.19 34.24 -6.47
C GLN A 599 -2.73 34.39 -5.04
N GLN A 600 -3.98 33.99 -4.76
CA GLN A 600 -4.65 34.25 -3.47
C GLN A 600 -5.07 32.97 -2.72
N LEU A 601 -4.61 31.79 -3.16
CA LEU A 601 -4.94 30.54 -2.48
C LEU A 601 -4.43 30.56 -1.04
N ARG A 602 -5.30 30.18 -0.10
CA ARG A 602 -4.97 30.12 1.31
C ARG A 602 -4.77 28.69 1.78
N GLN A 603 -4.00 28.55 2.85
CA GLN A 603 -3.77 27.30 3.56
C GLN A 603 -4.03 27.49 5.06
N PRO A 604 -4.57 26.48 5.75
CA PRO A 604 -4.76 26.53 7.19
C PRO A 604 -3.41 26.34 7.91
N VAL A 605 -3.14 27.19 8.90
CA VAL A 605 -1.97 27.15 9.78
C VAL A 605 -2.45 27.08 11.22
N MET A 606 -2.14 25.98 11.93
CA MET A 606 -2.50 25.83 13.35
C MET A 606 -1.68 26.80 14.21
N LEU A 607 -2.35 27.46 15.15
CA LEU A 607 -1.79 28.48 16.03
C LEU A 607 -1.78 27.96 17.48
N GLY A 608 -0.59 27.72 18.02
CA GLY A 608 -0.41 27.24 19.39
C GLY A 608 -0.85 25.78 19.62
N ASP A 609 -0.86 25.39 20.89
CA ASP A 609 -1.30 24.06 21.33
C ASP A 609 -2.84 23.98 21.48
N ALA A 610 -3.37 22.75 21.48
CA ALA A 610 -4.79 22.52 21.75
C ALA A 610 -5.18 22.92 23.18
N ILE A 611 -6.29 23.64 23.30
CA ILE A 611 -6.85 24.14 24.57
C ILE A 611 -7.87 23.14 25.08
N ARG A 612 -7.60 22.53 26.24
CA ARG A 612 -8.41 21.44 26.79
C ARG A 612 -9.50 21.90 27.76
N GLY A 613 -10.65 21.24 27.71
CA GLY A 613 -11.71 21.32 28.74
C GLY A 613 -12.31 22.73 28.88
N THR A 614 -12.71 23.32 27.76
CA THR A 614 -13.28 24.68 27.75
C THR A 614 -14.78 24.63 27.98
N ARG A 615 -15.22 25.13 29.14
CA ARG A 615 -16.64 25.19 29.52
C ARG A 615 -17.45 26.21 28.69
N PRO A 616 -18.79 26.11 28.68
CA PRO A 616 -19.64 27.13 28.07
C PRO A 616 -19.39 28.54 28.64
N GLY A 617 -19.41 29.54 27.76
CA GLY A 617 -19.22 30.94 28.12
C GLY A 617 -18.74 31.81 26.96
N HIS A 618 -18.59 33.10 27.25
CA HIS A 618 -17.96 34.05 26.33
C HIS A 618 -16.48 34.18 26.64
N TYR A 619 -15.68 34.12 25.59
CA TYR A 619 -14.24 34.18 25.62
C TYR A 619 -13.75 35.19 24.57
N GLU A 620 -12.50 35.59 24.73
CA GLU A 620 -11.75 36.37 23.76
C GLU A 620 -10.42 35.66 23.54
N VAL A 621 -10.16 35.25 22.30
CA VAL A 621 -8.84 34.75 21.88
C VAL A 621 -7.98 35.99 21.61
N LYS A 622 -6.92 36.15 22.39
CA LYS A 622 -5.94 37.23 22.25
C LYS A 622 -4.67 36.66 21.64
N LEU A 623 -4.23 37.26 20.53
CA LEU A 623 -2.97 36.90 19.88
C LEU A 623 -2.09 38.14 19.79
N SER A 624 -0.80 37.95 20.05
CA SER A 624 0.24 38.96 19.80
C SER A 624 1.17 38.40 18.73
N ALA A 625 1.22 39.05 17.57
CA ALA A 625 2.04 38.63 16.44
C ALA A 625 3.34 39.44 16.37
N ILE A 626 4.47 38.74 16.22
CA ILE A 626 5.79 39.32 15.92
C ILE A 626 5.84 39.75 14.45
N GLN A 627 5.23 38.94 13.57
CA GLN A 627 5.14 39.18 12.14
C GLN A 627 3.74 38.80 11.66
N GLN A 628 3.09 39.70 10.92
CA GLN A 628 1.79 39.47 10.32
C GLN A 628 1.85 39.46 8.79
N PRO A 629 0.93 38.73 8.13
CA PRO A 629 0.67 38.87 6.71
C PRO A 629 0.34 40.33 6.34
N LEU A 630 0.64 40.72 5.10
CA LEU A 630 0.29 42.05 4.60
C LEU A 630 -1.19 42.15 4.17
N GLN A 631 -1.81 41.01 3.87
CA GLN A 631 -3.19 40.94 3.41
C GLN A 631 -4.13 40.49 4.55
N PRO A 632 -5.42 40.89 4.51
CA PRO A 632 -6.42 40.39 5.45
C PRO A 632 -6.50 38.88 5.45
N PHE A 633 -6.65 38.25 6.61
CA PHE A 633 -6.72 36.80 6.74
C PHE A 633 -7.83 36.35 7.70
N TRP A 634 -8.20 35.07 7.66
CA TRP A 634 -9.22 34.51 8.57
C TRP A 634 -8.55 33.78 9.73
N ILE A 635 -9.10 33.93 10.93
CA ILE A 635 -8.80 33.08 12.09
C ILE A 635 -10.05 32.30 12.47
N GLU A 636 -9.88 31.04 12.81
CA GLU A 636 -10.94 30.12 13.21
C GLU A 636 -10.59 29.44 14.53
N ALA A 637 -11.62 29.29 15.38
CA ALA A 637 -11.61 28.37 16.50
C ALA A 637 -12.37 27.11 16.05
N ILE A 638 -11.75 25.95 16.20
CA ILE A 638 -12.31 24.66 15.78
C ILE A 638 -12.19 23.61 16.88
N THR A 639 -13.00 22.56 16.83
CA THR A 639 -12.79 21.35 17.63
C THR A 639 -11.63 20.51 17.06
N ALA A 640 -11.15 19.52 17.81
CA ALA A 640 -10.20 18.53 17.30
C ALA A 640 -10.71 17.77 16.06
N GLN A 641 -12.03 17.66 15.89
CA GLN A 641 -12.70 17.05 14.73
C GLN A 641 -12.88 18.06 13.58
N GLY A 642 -12.50 19.32 13.76
CA GLY A 642 -12.54 20.37 12.73
C GLY A 642 -13.90 21.07 12.60
N GLU A 643 -14.79 20.94 13.57
CA GLU A 643 -16.06 21.68 13.62
C GLU A 643 -15.79 23.15 13.97
N LEU A 644 -16.44 24.08 13.29
CA LEU A 644 -16.23 25.50 13.50
C LEU A 644 -16.97 25.99 14.76
N LEU A 645 -16.22 26.60 15.68
CA LEU A 645 -16.74 27.24 16.89
C LEU A 645 -16.87 28.75 16.71
N GLY A 646 -16.02 29.34 15.88
CA GLY A 646 -16.08 30.76 15.53
C GLY A 646 -15.07 31.10 14.44
N GLN A 647 -15.38 32.12 13.65
CA GLN A 647 -14.53 32.63 12.59
C GLN A 647 -14.45 34.16 12.67
N TYR A 648 -13.26 34.73 12.47
CA TYR A 648 -13.02 36.16 12.55
C TYR A 648 -12.05 36.64 11.47
N ARG A 649 -12.39 37.73 10.78
CA ARG A 649 -11.52 38.33 9.76
C ARG A 649 -10.57 39.32 10.41
N VAL A 650 -9.28 39.08 10.23
CA VAL A 650 -8.20 39.94 10.73
C VAL A 650 -7.75 40.86 9.62
N PHE A 651 -7.72 42.16 9.93
CA PHE A 651 -7.06 43.16 9.12
C PHE A 651 -5.73 43.48 9.79
N PRO A 652 -4.58 43.15 9.16
CA PRO A 652 -3.27 43.37 9.75
C PRO A 652 -3.06 44.83 10.14
N ASP A 653 -2.49 45.05 11.31
CA ASP A 653 -2.12 46.38 11.80
C ASP A 653 -0.65 46.42 12.25
N ARG A 654 -0.15 47.61 12.54
CA ARG A 654 1.25 47.78 12.99
C ARG A 654 1.49 47.36 14.44
N GLU A 655 0.43 47.11 15.21
CA GLU A 655 0.50 46.81 16.64
C GLU A 655 0.61 45.31 16.90
N GLY A 656 0.23 44.47 15.92
CA GLY A 656 0.38 43.03 15.99
C GLY A 656 -0.68 42.36 16.86
N ARG A 657 -1.67 43.10 17.38
CA ARG A 657 -2.62 42.62 18.39
C ARG A 657 -3.94 42.20 17.76
N ILE A 658 -4.27 40.92 17.88
CA ILE A 658 -5.51 40.37 17.33
C ILE A 658 -6.41 39.94 18.48
N ARG A 659 -7.70 40.31 18.39
CA ARG A 659 -8.73 39.91 19.34
C ARG A 659 -9.90 39.30 18.60
N MET A 660 -10.17 38.04 18.91
CA MET A 660 -11.29 37.30 18.34
C MET A 660 -12.29 36.98 19.45
N PRO A 661 -13.50 37.55 19.43
CA PRO A 661 -14.56 37.15 20.35
C PRO A 661 -15.03 35.73 20.01
N LEU A 662 -15.28 34.91 21.04
CA LEU A 662 -15.71 33.52 20.89
C LEU A 662 -16.80 33.19 21.92
N GLY A 663 -17.98 32.78 21.46
CA GLY A 663 -19.05 32.26 22.31
C GLY A 663 -19.10 30.74 22.22
N LEU A 664 -19.16 30.06 23.37
CA LEU A 664 -19.29 28.61 23.44
C LEU A 664 -20.58 28.26 24.20
N ASP A 665 -21.48 27.54 23.54
CA ASP A 665 -22.76 27.10 24.12
C ASP A 665 -22.64 25.74 24.83
N VAL A 666 -21.65 24.93 24.43
CA VAL A 666 -21.36 23.60 24.98
C VAL A 666 -19.91 23.50 25.44
N GLU A 667 -19.62 22.51 26.28
CA GLU A 667 -18.25 22.22 26.68
C GLU A 667 -17.47 21.62 25.50
N VAL A 668 -16.25 22.10 25.29
CA VAL A 668 -15.36 21.64 24.23
C VAL A 668 -14.14 20.98 24.86
N GLU A 669 -13.97 19.68 24.61
CA GLU A 669 -12.88 18.89 25.18
C GLU A 669 -11.51 19.33 24.66
N ASP A 670 -11.37 19.54 23.35
CA ASP A 670 -10.14 19.97 22.69
C ASP A 670 -10.47 21.03 21.63
N MET A 671 -10.13 22.27 21.91
CA MET A 671 -10.26 23.41 20.98
C MET A 671 -8.91 23.76 20.37
N GLN A 672 -8.91 24.10 19.09
CA GLN A 672 -7.71 24.53 18.38
C GLN A 672 -7.98 25.84 17.64
N ILE A 673 -6.95 26.68 17.52
CA ILE A 673 -7.03 27.92 16.75
C ILE A 673 -6.21 27.75 15.46
N ARG A 674 -6.74 28.21 14.33
CA ARG A 674 -6.00 28.21 13.05
C ARG A 674 -6.20 29.50 12.29
N ALA A 675 -5.21 29.90 11.49
CA ALA A 675 -5.31 30.99 10.54
C ALA A 675 -5.31 30.46 9.09
N TRP A 676 -6.09 31.09 8.22
CA TRP A 676 -6.06 30.84 6.77
C TRP A 676 -5.20 31.91 6.10
N LEU A 677 -3.96 31.54 5.78
CA LEU A 677 -2.95 32.44 5.25
C LEU A 677 -2.72 32.17 3.78
N SER A 678 -2.34 33.19 2.99
CA SER A 678 -1.82 32.95 1.65
C SER A 678 -0.65 31.96 1.71
N VAL A 679 -0.50 31.13 0.69
CA VAL A 679 0.62 30.17 0.58
C VAL A 679 2.00 30.84 0.71
N ALA A 680 2.11 32.13 0.37
CA ALA A 680 3.34 32.91 0.44
C ALA A 680 3.53 33.72 1.74
N ASP A 681 2.51 33.75 2.61
CA ASP A 681 2.52 34.54 3.84
C ASP A 681 2.82 33.67 5.07
N ASP A 682 3.47 34.28 6.06
CA ASP A 682 3.75 33.68 7.37
C ASP A 682 3.13 34.54 8.49
N LEU A 683 2.68 33.87 9.56
CA LEU A 683 2.21 34.50 10.81
C LEU A 683 3.04 33.94 11.97
N LEU A 684 3.87 34.78 12.59
CA LEU A 684 4.67 34.41 13.75
C LEU A 684 4.08 35.04 15.00
N LEU A 685 3.73 34.21 15.98
CA LEU A 685 3.14 34.63 17.24
C LEU A 685 4.19 34.72 18.34
N ASP A 686 4.06 35.75 19.17
CA ASP A 686 4.75 35.90 20.46
C ASP A 686 3.95 35.18 21.56
N ASP A 687 2.63 35.40 21.57
CA ASP A 687 1.72 34.83 22.58
C ASP A 687 0.32 34.58 22.01
N ILE A 688 -0.34 33.56 22.55
CA ILE A 688 -1.74 33.19 22.27
C ILE A 688 -2.41 32.81 23.59
N ALA A 689 -3.51 33.50 23.91
CA ALA A 689 -4.25 33.27 25.15
C ALA A 689 -5.75 33.27 24.92
N LEU A 690 -6.44 32.30 25.53
CA LEU A 690 -7.89 32.29 25.64
C LEU A 690 -8.30 32.91 26.98
N VAL A 691 -8.99 34.05 26.95
CA VAL A 691 -9.39 34.78 28.16
C VAL A 691 -10.91 34.80 28.26
N ARG A 692 -11.46 34.50 29.43
CA ARG A 692 -12.91 34.58 29.65
C ARG A 692 -13.37 36.05 29.59
N ALA A 693 -14.33 36.36 28.73
CA ALA A 693 -14.87 37.70 28.60
C ALA A 693 -15.81 38.00 29.79
N PRO A 694 -15.78 39.22 30.36
CA PRO A 694 -16.75 39.63 31.38
C PRO A 694 -18.17 39.56 30.79
N ARG A 695 -19.14 39.00 31.53
CA ARG A 695 -20.56 39.11 31.14
C ARG A 695 -20.90 40.59 30.97
N LEU A 696 -21.28 41.00 29.76
CA LEU A 696 -21.88 42.30 29.53
C LEU A 696 -23.10 42.41 30.45
N ARG A 697 -23.02 43.28 31.46
CA ARG A 697 -24.17 43.65 32.29
C ARG A 697 -25.11 44.46 31.40
N GLY A 698 -26.18 43.81 30.92
CA GLY A 698 -27.45 44.38 30.47
C GLY A 698 -27.44 45.64 29.60
N ALA A 699 -27.78 45.50 28.33
CA ALA A 699 -28.70 46.46 27.69
C ALA A 699 -30.12 45.92 27.91
N GLY A 700 -30.73 46.33 29.01
CA GLY A 700 -32.16 46.14 29.26
C GLY A 700 -32.88 47.45 29.02
N SER A 701 -33.51 47.56 27.84
CA SER A 701 -34.82 48.18 27.59
C SER A 701 -35.17 48.02 26.12
#